data_AF-A0A952MZB0-F1
#
_entry.id   AF-A0A952MZB0-F1
#
_cell.length_a   1.000
_cell.length_b   1.000
_cell.length_c   1.000
_cell.angle_alpha   90.00
_cell.angle_beta   90.00
_cell.angle_gamma   90.00
#
_symmetry.space_group_name_H-M   'P 1'
#
loop_
_entity.id
_entity.type
_entity.pdbx_description
1 polymer ?
#
loop_
_entity_poly.entity_id
_entity_poly.type
_entity_poly.pdbx_seq_one_letter_code
_entity_poly.pdbx_strand_id
1 'polypeptide(L)'
;MQSRWFWKSWSLDYRVIGYILGTVLIFSILFLWFGYGKGAESVLSWNTYHQQETIETVSHSFDVGNFELSIPIESYLTFEYFNGSTIQPNTTASYIFLVGTVLCSLIILCVITTLERFWYFVGMGLFILFMVSLRLEVLQLFGLTGRIVPIIILTAFILPAFYFNILRPSTAFLLRFIIFLLLTVITGFIIHFFSGVDYPFLHLAVTAYVPGLILTLIFILMVAHEIPASFVYITSSGTSSSKSLRHFSIISVVYMVNLVFAYMHEAKLINWDFLYINFYLLLTISAVLGIWGFRHRETLYDNIVKFNPFGAYFIVALASITFLTGGLLLGNHNDPAIRIVRSAIIFSHIGYGAIFLIYIVSNFIVMMAENLNAWKVLYKPTRMPYFTFRFAGLIATMAFVFYSNWRDLVYHGVSGFYNHLGDLYEIIDKPILAEAYYQQGRRYGFQNNRSNYALAKIEAQKNNVAKAHNHYELANDKRPTPFSLVNDANLVMLEGRTFESISAFLEALKKFPGNGIIENNLGYAYSKIHKLDSAIFFFDAARSYKQSKQAAETNILGLIGQEYLPIQADSLVRQFDTHEALTLSNALAVARLQQQPFDYPVNLFASKKLDLASATLLNNYLVHSLTKLDTTTLHRIHELVTDSVNLDYQEALKASLAQAYYYQNNVTRALSIMSELAYLSQIMQGKFNYIAGLWALEQGCPELALQSFDYAVQFDYKDARLYNAIALAEARYLPEARVAADSLLLHKNENIREIGRQLKRVLTASSIDDLNDLEKYQFCRYRIGVSDTVLFERLVNTILDNDLKVSSLLEMAERQFDMTHTKTAIRYLTQTSGLPVQDKELVEKQKHIELLILASRGDVNALTNRLNEGVEFDKKQELEKILYQALVSEAKGDTLAARKNYTLLANYNPFFEEGTIAAARYFKAHSQNDMKAYSILAEAVQLNNTSYRLWIAYAAEAARVGFDVYAASAIEEAEKLKVRK
;
A
#
# COMPACT_ATOMS: atom_id res chain seq x y z
N MET A 1 17.72 36.05 53.68
CA MET A 1 16.72 35.77 52.61
C MET A 1 17.23 34.64 51.73
N GLN A 2 16.70 33.42 51.84
CA GLN A 2 17.05 32.35 50.89
C GLN A 2 16.35 32.66 49.57
N SER A 3 17.12 33.12 48.57
CA SER A 3 16.64 33.33 47.21
C SER A 3 15.99 32.03 46.69
N ARG A 4 14.75 32.14 46.17
CA ARG A 4 14.06 31.07 45.42
C ARG A 4 14.93 30.51 44.29
N TRP A 5 15.82 31.35 43.77
CA TRP A 5 16.79 31.07 42.72
C TRP A 5 18.20 30.95 43.31
N PHE A 6 18.56 29.76 43.81
CA PHE A 6 19.80 29.55 44.56
C PHE A 6 21.08 29.76 43.74
N TRP A 7 20.98 29.60 42.43
CA TRP A 7 22.11 29.75 41.50
C TRP A 7 22.46 31.21 41.21
N LYS A 8 21.61 32.19 41.58
CA LYS A 8 21.93 33.61 41.39
C LYS A 8 23.13 34.06 42.22
N SER A 9 23.45 33.37 43.30
CA SER A 9 24.61 33.67 44.16
C SER A 9 25.90 32.97 43.73
N TRP A 10 25.90 32.21 42.63
CA TRP A 10 27.09 31.51 42.14
C TRP A 10 27.98 32.45 41.31
N SER A 11 29.25 32.10 41.07
CA SER A 11 30.08 32.84 40.10
C SER A 11 29.51 32.70 38.68
N LEU A 12 29.91 33.56 37.74
CA LEU A 12 29.40 33.53 36.37
C LEU A 12 29.68 32.16 35.70
N ASP A 13 30.89 31.65 35.85
CA ASP A 13 31.32 30.37 35.24
C ASP A 13 30.46 29.20 35.71
N TYR A 14 30.17 29.12 37.02
CA TYR A 14 29.32 28.08 37.57
C TYR A 14 27.83 28.27 37.20
N ARG A 15 27.38 29.51 37.00
CA ARG A 15 26.02 29.78 36.51
C ARG A 15 25.83 29.28 35.09
N VAL A 16 26.78 29.54 34.19
CA VAL A 16 26.72 29.12 32.78
C VAL A 16 26.62 27.59 32.69
N ILE A 17 27.48 26.85 33.40
CA ILE A 17 27.42 25.38 33.44
C ILE A 17 26.09 24.89 34.03
N GLY A 18 25.60 25.55 35.09
CA GLY A 18 24.30 25.25 35.66
C GLY A 18 23.13 25.45 34.69
N TYR A 19 23.17 26.51 33.87
CA TYR A 19 22.17 26.75 32.84
C TYR A 19 22.22 25.69 31.73
N ILE A 20 23.41 25.32 31.25
CA ILE A 20 23.58 24.25 30.25
C ILE A 20 22.98 22.93 30.77
N LEU A 21 23.31 22.54 32.00
CA LEU A 21 22.75 21.35 32.64
C LEU A 21 21.23 21.44 32.83
N GLY A 22 20.71 22.61 33.20
CA GLY A 22 19.28 22.86 33.26
C GLY A 22 18.59 22.67 31.91
N THR A 23 19.18 23.16 30.82
CA THR A 23 18.70 22.94 29.45
C THR A 23 18.72 21.47 29.09
N VAL A 24 19.79 20.74 29.41
CA VAL A 24 19.88 19.29 29.18
C VAL A 24 18.75 18.57 29.92
N LEU A 25 18.49 18.89 31.19
CA LEU A 25 17.39 18.30 31.96
C LEU A 25 16.03 18.57 31.34
N ILE A 26 15.74 19.81 30.94
CA ILE A 26 14.48 20.16 30.27
C ILE A 26 14.33 19.37 28.98
N PHE A 27 15.39 19.30 28.17
CA PHE A 27 15.39 18.49 26.95
C PHE A 27 15.15 17.00 27.25
N SER A 28 15.79 16.43 28.26
CA SER A 28 15.57 15.03 28.65
C SER A 28 14.12 14.77 29.08
N ILE A 29 13.50 15.69 29.83
CA ILE A 29 12.08 15.60 30.21
C ILE A 29 11.19 15.65 28.96
N LEU A 30 11.43 16.59 28.04
CA LEU A 30 10.67 16.69 26.79
C LEU A 30 10.83 15.43 25.93
N PHE A 31 12.04 14.86 25.86
CA PHE A 31 12.31 13.62 25.15
C PHE A 31 11.51 12.43 25.72
N LEU A 32 11.42 12.32 27.06
CA LEU A 32 10.58 11.31 27.70
C LEU A 32 9.10 11.48 27.32
N TRP A 33 8.58 12.70 27.43
CA TRP A 33 7.17 12.98 27.14
C TRP A 33 6.82 12.85 25.66
N PHE A 34 7.75 13.16 24.76
CA PHE A 34 7.61 12.91 23.34
C PHE A 34 7.48 11.42 23.04
N GLY A 35 8.34 10.58 23.65
CA GLY A 35 8.24 9.13 23.55
C GLY A 35 6.92 8.59 24.14
N TYR A 36 6.47 9.14 25.28
CA TYR A 36 5.20 8.77 25.90
C TYR A 36 4.00 9.04 24.96
N GLY A 37 3.98 10.20 24.30
CA GLY A 37 2.89 10.59 23.40
C GLY A 37 2.82 9.78 22.10
N LYS A 38 3.96 9.30 21.59
CA LYS A 38 4.02 8.49 20.36
C LYS A 38 3.62 7.02 20.57
N GLY A 39 3.87 6.45 21.75
CA GLY A 39 3.52 5.06 22.03
C GLY A 39 4.15 4.06 21.04
N ALA A 40 3.36 3.09 20.57
CA ALA A 40 3.82 2.07 19.62
C ALA A 40 4.13 2.63 18.21
N GLU A 41 3.54 3.76 17.83
CA GLU A 41 3.80 4.44 16.54
C GLU A 41 5.21 5.02 16.43
N SER A 42 5.99 4.99 17.52
CA SER A 42 7.40 5.38 17.51
C SER A 42 8.29 4.40 16.74
N VAL A 43 7.85 3.15 16.58
CA VAL A 43 8.60 2.06 15.94
C VAL A 43 7.76 1.24 14.96
N LEU A 44 6.45 1.45 14.93
CA LEU A 44 5.53 0.80 14.00
C LEU A 44 4.83 1.84 13.14
N SER A 45 4.58 1.46 11.90
CA SER A 45 3.81 2.23 10.92
C SER A 45 2.73 1.34 10.31
N TRP A 46 1.78 1.95 9.61
CA TRP A 46 0.73 1.23 8.92
C TRP A 46 1.07 1.14 7.44
N ASN A 47 1.01 -0.08 6.91
CA ASN A 47 1.14 -0.37 5.50
C ASN A 47 -0.27 -0.61 4.94
N THR A 48 -0.62 0.08 3.87
CA THR A 48 -1.85 -0.16 3.12
C THR A 48 -1.62 -1.28 2.10
N TYR A 49 -2.53 -2.24 2.05
CA TYR A 49 -2.56 -3.32 1.07
C TYR A 49 -3.78 -3.14 0.19
N HIS A 50 -3.63 -3.46 -1.09
CA HIS A 50 -4.67 -3.32 -2.09
C HIS A 50 -5.10 -4.69 -2.57
N GLN A 51 -6.40 -5.00 -2.49
CA GLN A 51 -6.99 -6.17 -3.12
C GLN A 51 -7.83 -5.73 -4.32
N GLN A 52 -7.50 -6.25 -5.50
CA GLN A 52 -8.25 -5.98 -6.73
C GLN A 52 -9.25 -7.10 -7.03
N GLU A 53 -10.47 -6.71 -7.37
CA GLU A 53 -11.51 -7.57 -7.90
C GLU A 53 -11.80 -7.15 -9.34
N THR A 54 -11.86 -8.13 -10.24
CA THR A 54 -12.12 -7.86 -11.67
C THR A 54 -13.61 -7.81 -11.91
N ILE A 55 -14.09 -6.71 -12.48
CA ILE A 55 -15.44 -6.57 -13.01
C ILE A 55 -15.39 -6.70 -14.51
N GLU A 56 -16.16 -7.63 -15.04
CA GLU A 56 -16.37 -7.77 -16.47
C GLU A 56 -17.63 -7.04 -16.92
N THR A 57 -17.50 -6.24 -17.98
CA THR A 57 -18.61 -5.59 -18.68
C THR A 57 -18.52 -5.89 -20.17
N VAL A 58 -19.57 -5.57 -20.93
CA VAL A 58 -19.56 -5.68 -22.39
C VAL A 58 -19.05 -4.38 -22.98
N SER A 59 -18.09 -4.46 -23.89
CA SER A 59 -17.59 -3.32 -24.65
C SER A 59 -18.65 -2.87 -25.66
N HIS A 60 -18.96 -3.74 -26.62
CA HIS A 60 -20.05 -3.66 -27.60
C HIS A 60 -20.48 -5.08 -27.97
N SER A 61 -21.64 -5.17 -28.61
CA SER A 61 -22.14 -6.37 -29.29
C SER A 61 -22.15 -6.17 -30.81
N PHE A 62 -22.08 -7.27 -31.55
CA PHE A 62 -22.25 -7.31 -33.01
C PHE A 62 -22.93 -8.61 -33.44
N ASP A 63 -23.56 -8.59 -34.60
CA ASP A 63 -24.30 -9.75 -35.12
C ASP A 63 -23.50 -10.55 -36.14
N VAL A 64 -23.52 -11.87 -35.99
CA VAL A 64 -23.03 -12.85 -36.96
C VAL A 64 -24.19 -13.74 -37.37
N GLY A 65 -24.78 -13.40 -38.51
CA GLY A 65 -26.00 -14.02 -38.98
C GLY A 65 -27.15 -13.74 -38.03
N ASN A 66 -27.64 -14.77 -37.34
CA ASN A 66 -28.71 -14.66 -36.35
C ASN A 66 -28.21 -14.71 -34.90
N PHE A 67 -26.90 -14.62 -34.66
CA PHE A 67 -26.29 -14.70 -33.34
C PHE A 67 -25.72 -13.35 -32.94
N GLU A 68 -26.11 -12.84 -31.78
CA GLU A 68 -25.50 -11.65 -31.16
C GLU A 68 -24.29 -12.09 -30.33
N LEU A 69 -23.12 -11.53 -30.61
CA LEU A 69 -21.87 -11.80 -29.91
C LEU A 69 -21.44 -10.53 -29.15
N SER A 70 -20.93 -10.71 -27.92
CA SER A 70 -20.51 -9.62 -27.06
C SER A 70 -19.01 -9.67 -26.77
N ILE A 71 -18.35 -8.52 -26.88
CA ILE A 71 -16.91 -8.41 -26.62
C ILE A 71 -16.68 -8.03 -25.15
N PRO A 72 -16.02 -8.87 -24.34
CA PRO A 72 -15.80 -8.58 -22.93
C PRO A 72 -14.71 -7.51 -22.74
N ILE A 73 -14.90 -6.67 -21.73
CA ILE A 73 -13.90 -5.71 -21.26
C ILE A 73 -13.91 -5.62 -19.73
N GLU A 74 -12.72 -5.53 -19.14
CA GLU A 74 -12.53 -5.64 -17.69
C GLU A 74 -12.16 -4.29 -17.07
N SER A 75 -12.83 -3.95 -15.98
CA SER A 75 -12.45 -2.90 -15.04
C SER A 75 -12.04 -3.53 -13.72
N TYR A 76 -11.30 -2.80 -12.90
CA TYR A 76 -10.86 -3.26 -11.58
C TYR A 76 -11.51 -2.44 -10.47
N LEU A 77 -12.09 -3.12 -9.48
CA LEU A 77 -12.40 -2.53 -8.18
C LEU A 77 -11.25 -2.82 -7.23
N THR A 78 -10.83 -1.81 -6.48
CA THR A 78 -9.78 -1.97 -5.47
C THR A 78 -10.35 -1.76 -4.08
N PHE A 79 -10.01 -2.66 -3.16
CA PHE A 79 -10.24 -2.50 -1.73
C PHE A 79 -8.91 -2.33 -1.00
N GLU A 80 -8.89 -1.46 0.01
CA GLU A 80 -7.71 -1.12 0.79
C GLU A 80 -7.88 -1.56 2.25
N TYR A 81 -6.91 -2.28 2.78
CA TYR A 81 -6.87 -2.65 4.19
C TYR A 81 -5.46 -2.45 4.76
N PHE A 82 -5.37 -2.21 6.06
CA PHE A 82 -4.11 -1.87 6.72
C PHE A 82 -3.50 -3.07 7.42
N ASN A 83 -2.18 -3.12 7.46
CA ASN A 83 -1.40 -4.04 8.28
C ASN A 83 -0.29 -3.25 8.99
N GLY A 84 0.03 -3.61 10.22
CA GLY A 84 1.20 -3.11 10.92
C GLY A 84 2.50 -3.56 10.25
N SER A 85 3.43 -2.61 10.14
CA SER A 85 4.76 -2.80 9.57
C SER A 85 5.60 -3.79 10.38
N THR A 86 6.77 -4.19 9.87
CA THR A 86 7.81 -4.73 10.75
C THR A 86 8.28 -3.63 11.73
N ILE A 87 8.90 -4.02 12.84
CA ILE A 87 9.46 -3.06 13.81
C ILE A 87 10.59 -2.30 13.13
N GLN A 88 10.51 -0.97 13.13
CA GLN A 88 11.56 -0.06 12.71
C GLN A 88 12.18 0.58 13.95
N PRO A 89 13.33 0.10 14.44
CA PRO A 89 13.88 0.60 15.69
C PRO A 89 14.25 2.09 15.60
N ASN A 90 13.97 2.82 16.67
CA ASN A 90 14.23 4.26 16.73
C ASN A 90 15.71 4.51 17.08
N THR A 91 16.55 4.55 16.04
CA THR A 91 17.99 4.79 16.17
C THR A 91 18.28 6.19 16.72
N THR A 92 17.48 7.19 16.35
CA THR A 92 17.60 8.56 16.86
C THR A 92 17.43 8.62 18.37
N ALA A 93 16.44 7.94 18.94
CA ALA A 93 16.26 7.84 20.39
C ALA A 93 17.47 7.18 21.07
N SER A 94 18.06 6.17 20.42
CA SER A 94 19.26 5.47 20.90
C SER A 94 20.49 6.38 20.93
N TYR A 95 20.70 7.19 19.89
CA TYR A 95 21.80 8.16 19.84
C TYR A 95 21.62 9.31 20.84
N ILE A 96 20.41 9.86 20.97
CA ILE A 96 20.10 10.90 21.97
C ILE A 96 20.42 10.39 23.38
N PHE A 97 19.97 9.17 23.70
CA PHE A 97 20.27 8.53 24.97
C PHE A 97 21.77 8.34 25.21
N LEU A 98 22.50 7.82 24.22
CA LEU A 98 23.93 7.60 24.36
C LEU A 98 24.69 8.90 24.58
N VAL A 99 24.50 9.89 23.71
CA VAL A 99 25.18 11.20 23.80
C VAL A 99 24.84 11.89 25.11
N GLY A 100 23.56 11.93 25.48
CA GLY A 100 23.12 12.56 26.73
C GLY A 100 23.70 11.87 27.97
N THR A 101 23.70 10.52 27.99
CA THR A 101 24.26 9.74 29.11
C THR A 101 25.76 9.92 29.24
N VAL A 102 26.49 9.95 28.12
CA VAL A 102 27.92 10.23 28.09
C VAL A 102 28.20 11.65 28.61
N LEU A 103 27.51 12.67 28.12
CA LEU A 103 27.70 14.05 28.60
C LEU A 103 27.40 14.19 30.10
N CYS A 104 26.34 13.57 30.58
CA CYS A 104 26.00 13.59 32.01
C CYS A 104 27.01 12.82 32.86
N SER A 105 27.55 11.69 32.38
CA SER A 105 28.57 10.93 33.09
C SER A 105 29.91 11.68 33.16
N LEU A 106 30.26 12.48 32.15
CA LEU A 106 31.41 13.39 32.20
C LEU A 106 31.27 14.46 33.28
N ILE A 107 30.06 15.00 33.46
CA ILE A 107 29.77 15.98 34.53
C ILE A 107 29.91 15.32 35.89
N ILE A 108 29.39 14.10 36.05
CA ILE A 108 29.55 13.30 37.27
C ILE A 108 31.03 13.01 37.54
N LEU A 109 31.82 12.63 36.53
CA LEU A 109 33.26 12.43 36.64
C LEU A 109 33.98 13.71 37.08
N CYS A 110 33.63 14.86 36.51
CA CYS A 110 34.17 16.16 36.93
C CYS A 110 33.87 16.43 38.40
N VAL A 111 32.63 16.18 38.86
CA VAL A 111 32.27 16.30 40.28
C VAL A 111 33.11 15.35 41.14
N ILE A 112 33.29 14.08 40.73
CA ILE A 112 34.12 13.11 41.46
C ILE A 112 35.53 13.64 41.68
N THR A 113 36.17 14.26 40.68
CA THR A 113 37.53 14.83 40.83
C THR A 113 37.63 15.96 41.85
N THR A 114 36.52 16.55 42.29
CA THR A 114 36.48 17.62 43.30
C THR A 114 36.27 17.11 44.73
N LEU A 115 35.98 15.82 44.91
CA LEU A 115 35.69 15.21 46.20
C LEU A 115 36.96 15.03 47.05
N GLU A 116 36.78 14.93 48.36
CA GLU A 116 37.86 14.55 49.28
C GLU A 116 38.35 13.13 49.02
N ARG A 117 39.59 12.81 49.44
CA ARG A 117 40.32 11.59 49.03
C ARG A 117 39.51 10.30 49.14
N PHE A 118 38.85 10.05 50.26
CA PHE A 118 38.04 8.85 50.45
C PHE A 118 36.88 8.77 49.44
N TRP A 119 36.10 9.85 49.34
CA TRP A 119 34.94 9.94 48.45
C TRP A 119 35.32 9.97 46.98
N TYR A 120 36.50 10.50 46.63
CA TYR A 120 37.08 10.41 45.29
C TYR A 120 37.28 8.95 44.88
N PHE A 121 37.92 8.12 45.71
CA PHE A 121 38.13 6.70 45.38
C PHE A 121 36.81 5.93 45.25
N VAL A 122 35.84 6.19 46.13
CA VAL A 122 34.49 5.60 46.03
C VAL A 122 33.83 6.02 44.72
N GLY A 123 33.84 7.31 44.39
CA GLY A 123 33.26 7.86 43.16
C GLY A 123 33.94 7.30 41.91
N MET A 124 35.27 7.23 41.89
CA MET A 124 36.02 6.63 40.79
C MET A 124 35.73 5.13 40.64
N GLY A 125 35.58 4.39 41.74
CA GLY A 125 35.18 2.98 41.70
C GLY A 125 33.82 2.78 41.01
N LEU A 126 32.84 3.63 41.33
CA LEU A 126 31.53 3.62 40.66
C LEU A 126 31.63 4.02 39.19
N PHE A 127 32.47 5.00 38.85
CA PHE A 127 32.72 5.40 37.46
C PHE A 127 33.40 4.29 36.65
N ILE A 128 34.36 3.56 37.25
CA ILE A 128 34.99 2.39 36.63
C ILE A 128 33.95 1.30 36.37
N LEU A 129 33.08 1.00 37.34
CA LEU A 129 31.99 0.04 37.16
C LEU A 129 31.06 0.46 36.01
N PHE A 130 30.72 1.75 35.91
CA PHE A 130 29.94 2.30 34.81
C PHE A 130 30.64 2.08 33.45
N MET A 131 31.92 2.44 33.34
CA MET A 131 32.72 2.27 32.12
C MET A 131 32.86 0.80 31.69
N VAL A 132 33.08 -0.11 32.64
CA VAL A 132 33.14 -1.57 32.37
C VAL A 132 31.78 -2.08 31.88
N SER A 133 30.69 -1.53 32.41
CA SER A 133 29.33 -1.91 32.01
C SER A 133 28.98 -1.49 30.58
N LEU A 134 29.69 -0.52 29.99
CA LEU A 134 29.55 -0.14 28.58
C LEU A 134 30.11 -1.20 27.61
N ARG A 135 30.85 -2.21 28.13
CA ARG A 135 31.38 -3.35 27.35
C ARG A 135 32.06 -2.93 26.05
N LEU A 136 33.04 -2.01 26.14
CA LEU A 136 33.74 -1.46 24.98
C LEU A 136 34.44 -2.55 24.14
N GLU A 137 34.70 -3.73 24.70
CA GLU A 137 35.25 -4.88 23.99
C GLU A 137 34.34 -5.42 22.86
N VAL A 138 33.02 -5.16 22.90
CA VAL A 138 32.08 -5.57 21.84
C VAL A 138 32.38 -4.90 20.50
N LEU A 139 33.05 -3.74 20.52
CA LEU A 139 33.37 -2.96 19.33
C LEU A 139 34.54 -3.52 18.50
N GLN A 140 35.29 -4.48 19.05
CA GLN A 140 36.44 -5.10 18.41
C GLN A 140 37.41 -4.07 17.77
N LEU A 141 37.76 -3.01 18.52
CA LEU A 141 38.58 -1.92 18.01
C LEU A 141 39.95 -2.44 17.55
N PHE A 142 40.36 -2.06 16.34
CA PHE A 142 41.58 -2.54 15.68
C PHE A 142 41.63 -4.08 15.52
N GLY A 143 40.47 -4.74 15.47
CA GLY A 143 40.39 -6.21 15.44
C GLY A 143 40.80 -6.90 16.74
N LEU A 144 41.09 -6.13 17.80
CA LEU A 144 41.45 -6.68 19.10
C LEU A 144 40.21 -7.19 19.82
N THR A 145 40.29 -8.42 20.32
CA THR A 145 39.27 -9.02 21.18
C THR A 145 39.76 -9.06 22.64
N GLY A 146 38.82 -9.05 23.59
CA GLY A 146 39.14 -9.10 25.02
C GLY A 146 39.26 -7.73 25.71
N ARG A 147 39.87 -7.69 26.90
CA ARG A 147 39.77 -6.55 27.84
C ARG A 147 40.79 -5.42 27.62
N ILE A 148 41.72 -5.57 26.67
CA ILE A 148 42.83 -4.63 26.47
C ILE A 148 42.31 -3.23 26.13
N VAL A 149 41.43 -3.12 25.14
CA VAL A 149 40.86 -1.84 24.68
C VAL A 149 40.09 -1.11 25.79
N PRO A 150 39.15 -1.75 26.53
CA PRO A 150 38.53 -1.14 27.70
C PRO A 150 39.54 -0.64 28.74
N ILE A 151 40.59 -1.42 29.04
CA ILE A 151 41.61 -1.04 30.03
C ILE A 151 42.38 0.21 29.60
N ILE A 152 42.76 0.31 28.32
CA ILE A 152 43.46 1.48 27.79
C ILE A 152 42.58 2.72 27.89
N ILE A 153 41.33 2.65 27.43
CA ILE A 153 40.38 3.77 27.50
C ILE A 153 40.14 4.15 28.97
N LEU A 154 39.90 3.17 29.84
CA LEU A 154 39.70 3.43 31.27
C LEU A 154 40.91 4.15 31.90
N THR A 155 42.13 3.70 31.58
CA THR A 155 43.37 4.32 32.05
C THR A 155 43.48 5.77 31.57
N ALA A 156 43.10 6.06 30.33
CA ALA A 156 43.09 7.41 29.77
C ALA A 156 42.13 8.37 30.50
N PHE A 157 41.04 7.89 31.10
CA PHE A 157 40.14 8.69 31.94
C PHE A 157 40.58 8.76 33.42
N ILE A 158 41.14 7.66 33.96
CA ILE A 158 41.60 7.61 35.36
C ILE A 158 42.80 8.54 35.58
N LEU A 159 43.79 8.57 34.69
CA LEU A 159 45.02 9.35 34.89
C LEU A 159 44.75 10.86 35.03
N PRO A 160 43.98 11.52 34.14
CA PRO A 160 43.60 12.92 34.34
C PRO A 160 42.73 13.13 35.58
N ALA A 161 41.82 12.20 35.89
CA ALA A 161 41.00 12.29 37.09
C ALA A 161 41.85 12.28 38.38
N PHE A 162 42.85 11.41 38.43
CA PHE A 162 43.83 11.33 39.52
C PHE A 162 44.68 12.60 39.59
N TYR A 163 45.15 13.08 38.43
CA TYR A 163 45.91 14.32 38.33
C TYR A 163 45.13 15.52 38.89
N PHE A 164 43.85 15.69 38.52
CA PHE A 164 43.02 16.79 39.01
C PHE A 164 42.65 16.68 40.48
N ASN A 165 42.52 15.47 41.04
CA ASN A 165 42.17 15.32 42.45
C ASN A 165 43.38 15.45 43.38
N ILE A 166 44.50 14.80 43.05
CA ILE A 166 45.64 14.62 43.97
C ILE A 166 46.78 15.59 43.67
N LEU A 167 47.11 15.81 42.39
CA LEU A 167 48.28 16.61 42.00
C LEU A 167 47.94 18.09 41.77
N ARG A 168 46.76 18.39 41.20
CA ARG A 168 46.29 19.76 40.90
C ARG A 168 44.82 19.98 41.28
N PRO A 169 44.47 19.92 42.58
CA PRO A 169 43.10 20.14 43.07
C PRO A 169 42.52 21.53 42.79
N SER A 170 43.36 22.54 42.54
CA SER A 170 42.92 23.91 42.24
C SER A 170 42.48 24.15 40.78
N THR A 171 42.52 23.11 39.93
CA THR A 171 42.15 23.22 38.51
C THR A 171 40.67 23.58 38.37
N ALA A 172 40.36 24.60 37.56
CA ALA A 172 38.99 25.06 37.31
C ALA A 172 38.09 23.97 36.72
N PHE A 173 36.84 23.90 37.16
CA PHE A 173 35.88 22.86 36.75
C PHE A 173 35.66 22.80 35.23
N LEU A 174 35.57 23.96 34.58
CA LEU A 174 35.40 24.03 33.12
C LEU A 174 36.58 23.39 32.37
N LEU A 175 37.81 23.60 32.84
CA LEU A 175 38.99 23.00 32.21
C LEU A 175 39.00 21.47 32.38
N ARG A 176 38.58 20.97 33.54
CA ARG A 176 38.41 19.52 33.76
C ARG A 176 37.40 18.93 32.76
N PHE A 177 36.24 19.59 32.63
CA PHE A 177 35.20 19.18 31.70
C PHE A 177 35.69 19.19 30.24
N ILE A 178 36.37 20.25 29.81
CA ILE A 178 36.95 20.34 28.45
C ILE A 178 37.94 19.21 28.19
N ILE A 179 38.81 18.88 29.15
CA ILE A 179 39.80 17.81 29.00
C ILE A 179 39.11 16.44 28.87
N PHE A 180 38.14 16.14 29.73
CA PHE A 180 37.38 14.90 29.61
C PHE A 180 36.52 14.84 28.34
N LEU A 181 35.91 15.96 27.94
CA LEU A 181 35.16 16.05 26.69
C LEU A 181 36.07 15.80 25.48
N LEU A 182 37.27 16.39 25.45
CA LEU A 182 38.25 16.15 24.40
C LEU A 182 38.67 14.68 24.35
N LEU A 183 38.95 14.06 25.49
CA LEU A 183 39.25 12.63 25.57
C LEU A 183 38.10 11.76 25.04
N THR A 184 36.85 12.11 25.37
CA THR A 184 35.66 11.43 24.85
C THR A 184 35.51 11.61 23.35
N VAL A 185 35.73 12.82 22.82
CA VAL A 185 35.67 13.09 21.38
C VAL A 185 36.76 12.32 20.63
N ILE A 186 38.00 12.30 21.13
CA ILE A 186 39.09 11.50 20.57
C ILE A 186 38.73 10.01 20.60
N THR A 187 38.20 9.51 21.72
CA THR A 187 37.74 8.12 21.85
C THR A 187 36.62 7.82 20.85
N GLY A 188 35.68 8.75 20.65
CA GLY A 188 34.61 8.66 19.67
C GLY A 188 35.13 8.59 18.23
N PHE A 189 36.12 9.41 17.88
CA PHE A 189 36.79 9.31 16.57
C PHE A 189 37.49 7.97 16.39
N ILE A 190 38.18 7.47 17.42
CA ILE A 190 38.81 6.15 17.38
C ILE A 190 37.75 5.06 17.15
N ILE A 191 36.61 5.14 17.85
CA ILE A 191 35.51 4.18 17.68
C ILE A 191 34.94 4.25 16.27
N HIS A 192 34.72 5.45 15.74
CA HIS A 192 34.14 5.63 14.42
C HIS A 192 35.01 5.04 13.30
N PHE A 193 36.33 5.26 13.35
CA PHE A 193 37.24 4.86 12.28
C PHE A 193 37.83 3.45 12.43
N PHE A 194 37.91 2.90 13.64
CA PHE A 194 38.65 1.66 13.91
C PHE A 194 37.82 0.53 14.51
N SER A 195 36.49 0.65 14.59
CA SER A 195 35.64 -0.44 15.06
C SER A 195 35.51 -1.55 14.03
N GLY A 196 35.56 -2.81 14.49
CA GLY A 196 35.36 -3.99 13.68
C GLY A 196 33.90 -4.40 13.49
N VAL A 197 32.94 -3.59 13.95
CA VAL A 197 31.49 -3.86 13.85
C VAL A 197 30.76 -2.71 13.17
N ASP A 198 29.68 -3.04 12.48
CA ASP A 198 28.77 -2.06 11.89
C ASP A 198 27.99 -1.32 12.99
N TYR A 199 27.71 -0.03 12.78
CA TYR A 199 26.98 0.82 13.73
C TYR A 199 27.53 0.78 15.17
N PRO A 200 28.83 1.08 15.40
CA PRO A 200 29.47 0.90 16.71
C PRO A 200 28.82 1.71 17.84
N PHE A 201 28.28 2.89 17.54
CA PHE A 201 27.58 3.70 18.53
C PHE A 201 26.23 3.10 18.93
N LEU A 202 25.54 2.36 18.05
CA LEU A 202 24.33 1.64 18.46
C LEU A 202 24.67 0.46 19.37
N HIS A 203 25.77 -0.27 19.10
CA HIS A 203 26.28 -1.28 20.03
C HIS A 203 26.50 -0.69 21.43
N LEU A 204 27.11 0.51 21.52
CA LEU A 204 27.29 1.21 22.79
C LEU A 204 25.98 1.67 23.43
N ALA A 205 24.99 2.11 22.65
CA ALA A 205 23.68 2.46 23.19
C ALA A 205 23.00 1.24 23.83
N VAL A 206 23.11 0.07 23.20
CA VAL A 206 22.56 -1.20 23.73
C VAL A 206 23.27 -1.62 25.02
N THR A 207 24.59 -1.52 25.11
CA THR A 207 25.32 -1.88 26.34
C THR A 207 25.14 -0.84 27.45
N ALA A 208 24.97 0.43 27.11
CA ALA A 208 24.66 1.51 28.05
C ALA A 208 23.26 1.42 28.68
N TYR A 209 22.35 0.60 28.12
CA TYR A 209 21.01 0.35 28.67
C TYR A 209 21.05 -0.09 30.14
N VAL A 210 21.90 -1.08 30.47
CA VAL A 210 21.96 -1.64 31.84
C VAL A 210 22.41 -0.59 32.87
N PRO A 211 23.57 0.09 32.71
CA PRO A 211 23.97 1.12 33.65
C PRO A 211 22.99 2.31 33.67
N GLY A 212 22.40 2.70 32.54
CA GLY A 212 21.36 3.73 32.48
C GLY A 212 20.11 3.38 33.31
N LEU A 213 19.65 2.13 33.21
CA LEU A 213 18.52 1.61 33.99
C LEU A 213 18.85 1.58 35.49
N ILE A 214 20.04 1.13 35.88
CA ILE A 214 20.46 1.11 37.29
C ILE A 214 20.49 2.53 37.87
N LEU A 215 21.09 3.49 37.16
CA LEU A 215 21.13 4.89 37.58
C LEU A 215 19.72 5.50 37.70
N THR A 216 18.82 5.15 36.78
CA THR A 216 17.41 5.52 36.81
C THR A 216 16.72 5.01 38.08
N LEU A 217 16.92 3.73 38.44
CA LEU A 217 16.34 3.14 39.65
C LEU A 217 16.86 3.81 40.93
N ILE A 218 18.17 4.08 41.01
CA ILE A 218 18.79 4.77 42.13
C ILE A 218 18.19 6.17 42.29
N PHE A 219 18.04 6.92 41.19
CA PHE A 219 17.48 8.26 41.21
C PHE A 219 16.01 8.27 41.66
N ILE A 220 15.19 7.34 41.15
CA ILE A 220 13.78 7.20 41.55
C ILE A 220 13.68 6.99 43.08
N LEU A 221 14.46 6.08 43.66
CA LEU A 221 14.49 5.86 45.11
C LEU A 221 14.97 7.08 45.89
N MET A 222 15.83 7.91 45.31
CA MET A 222 16.30 9.15 45.92
C MET A 222 15.18 10.20 46.03
N VAL A 223 14.36 10.36 44.98
CA VAL A 223 13.34 11.42 44.90
C VAL A 223 11.93 10.98 45.32
N ALA A 224 11.70 9.71 45.61
CA ALA A 224 10.36 9.16 45.88
C ALA A 224 9.57 9.82 47.04
N HIS A 225 10.25 10.46 48.00
CA HIS A 225 9.62 11.12 49.15
C HIS A 225 9.43 12.64 48.99
N GLU A 226 9.85 13.21 47.85
CA GLU A 226 9.90 14.67 47.66
C GLU A 226 8.50 15.31 47.63
N ILE A 227 7.50 14.60 47.10
CA ILE A 227 6.12 15.09 47.08
C ILE A 227 5.57 15.23 48.52
N PRO A 228 5.58 14.19 49.38
CA PRO A 228 5.26 14.35 50.80
C PRO A 228 6.09 15.42 51.52
N ALA A 229 7.39 15.55 51.21
CA ALA A 229 8.24 16.60 51.78
C ALA A 229 7.76 18.00 51.37
N SER A 230 7.32 18.18 50.13
CA SER A 230 6.75 19.44 49.64
C SER A 230 5.44 19.81 50.35
N PHE A 231 4.63 18.83 50.76
CA PHE A 231 3.42 19.09 51.55
C PHE A 231 3.77 19.75 52.88
N VAL A 232 4.80 19.27 53.58
CA VAL A 232 5.30 19.90 54.82
C VAL A 232 5.73 21.34 54.55
N TYR A 233 6.44 21.60 53.45
CA TYR A 233 6.83 22.96 53.07
C TYR A 233 5.62 23.86 52.83
N ILE A 234 4.64 23.42 52.04
CA ILE A 234 3.46 24.21 51.69
C ILE A 234 2.59 24.49 52.93
N THR A 235 2.39 23.52 53.81
CA THR A 235 1.48 23.67 54.96
C THR A 235 2.10 24.42 56.14
N SER A 236 3.44 24.41 56.27
CA SER A 236 4.16 25.04 57.38
C SER A 236 4.92 26.32 57.04
N SER A 237 4.93 26.78 55.78
CA SER A 237 5.62 28.02 55.37
C SER A 237 4.76 29.30 55.43
N GLY A 238 3.44 29.18 55.55
CA GLY A 238 2.52 30.32 55.65
C GLY A 238 2.46 30.90 57.07
N THR A 239 2.70 32.20 57.21
CA THR A 239 2.68 32.95 58.50
C THR A 239 1.30 33.03 59.18
N SER A 240 0.23 32.58 58.52
CA SER A 240 -1.16 32.60 59.01
C SER A 240 -1.86 31.24 58.98
N SER A 241 -1.13 30.13 58.76
CA SER A 241 -1.70 28.78 58.73
C SER A 241 -2.12 28.34 60.14
N SER A 242 -3.40 28.49 60.49
CA SER A 242 -3.92 28.12 61.82
C SER A 242 -4.16 26.61 62.01
N LYS A 243 -3.93 25.79 60.96
CA LYS A 243 -4.24 24.34 60.95
C LYS A 243 -3.23 23.52 60.13
N SER A 244 -1.93 23.79 60.28
CA SER A 244 -0.83 23.16 59.51
C SER A 244 -0.90 21.62 59.51
N LEU A 245 -1.07 21.00 60.70
CA LEU A 245 -1.16 19.55 60.84
C LEU A 245 -2.37 18.95 60.09
N ARG A 246 -3.55 19.59 60.19
CA ARG A 246 -4.78 19.09 59.54
C ARG A 246 -4.63 19.11 58.02
N HIS A 247 -4.13 20.22 57.46
CA HIS A 247 -3.94 20.32 56.01
C HIS A 247 -2.89 19.32 55.51
N PHE A 248 -1.79 19.15 56.24
CA PHE A 248 -0.78 18.15 55.91
C PHE A 248 -1.35 16.73 55.91
N SER A 249 -2.08 16.36 56.96
CA SER A 249 -2.68 15.02 57.08
C SER A 249 -3.69 14.74 55.96
N ILE A 250 -4.58 15.69 55.63
CA ILE A 250 -5.58 15.51 54.57
C ILE A 250 -4.89 15.30 53.21
N ILE A 251 -3.98 16.20 52.83
CA ILE A 251 -3.31 16.13 51.51
C ILE A 251 -2.46 14.86 51.41
N SER A 252 -1.79 14.46 52.50
CA SER A 252 -0.98 13.24 52.54
C SER A 252 -1.82 11.97 52.40
N VAL A 253 -2.98 11.88 53.09
CA VAL A 253 -3.90 10.74 52.95
C VAL A 253 -4.46 10.67 51.53
N VAL A 254 -4.93 11.79 50.98
CA VAL A 254 -5.43 11.84 49.60
C VAL A 254 -4.36 11.40 48.61
N TYR A 255 -3.12 11.87 48.77
CA TYR A 255 -1.99 11.44 47.95
C TYR A 255 -1.74 9.93 48.05
N MET A 256 -1.64 9.39 49.26
CA MET A 256 -1.36 7.96 49.47
C MET A 256 -2.48 7.07 48.92
N VAL A 257 -3.75 7.44 49.13
CA VAL A 257 -4.90 6.70 48.58
C VAL A 257 -4.88 6.70 47.06
N ASN A 258 -4.58 7.84 46.42
CA ASN A 258 -4.47 7.91 44.97
C ASN A 258 -3.32 7.06 44.42
N LEU A 259 -2.17 6.99 45.11
CA LEU A 259 -1.09 6.08 44.71
C LEU A 259 -1.51 4.61 44.82
N VAL A 260 -2.24 4.24 45.87
CA VAL A 260 -2.76 2.87 46.04
C VAL A 260 -3.75 2.54 44.93
N PHE A 261 -4.68 3.44 44.59
CA PHE A 261 -5.61 3.24 43.47
C PHE A 261 -4.87 3.12 42.13
N ALA A 262 -3.87 3.97 41.89
CA ALA A 262 -3.08 3.88 40.65
C ALA A 262 -2.29 2.56 40.56
N TYR A 263 -1.79 2.04 41.68
CA TYR A 263 -1.20 0.69 41.74
C TYR A 263 -2.23 -0.41 41.48
N MET A 264 -3.40 -0.35 42.12
CA MET A 264 -4.46 -1.35 41.94
C MET A 264 -4.94 -1.42 40.49
N HIS A 265 -5.04 -0.28 39.82
CA HIS A 265 -5.38 -0.22 38.41
C HIS A 265 -4.29 -0.83 37.51
N GLU A 266 -3.01 -0.47 37.74
CA GLU A 266 -1.88 -1.06 36.99
C GLU A 266 -1.78 -2.58 37.20
N ALA A 267 -2.09 -3.06 38.41
CA ALA A 267 -2.13 -4.48 38.75
C ALA A 267 -3.38 -5.21 38.22
N LYS A 268 -4.26 -4.52 37.49
CA LYS A 268 -5.55 -5.03 36.97
C LYS A 268 -6.49 -5.56 38.07
N LEU A 269 -6.38 -5.05 39.30
CA LEU A 269 -7.27 -5.39 40.41
C LEU A 269 -8.60 -4.62 40.36
N ILE A 270 -8.59 -3.44 39.75
CA ILE A 270 -9.76 -2.59 39.54
C ILE A 270 -9.79 -2.06 38.10
N ASN A 271 -10.99 -1.87 37.56
CA ASN A 271 -11.22 -1.26 36.24
C ASN A 271 -12.28 -0.16 36.35
N TRP A 272 -12.06 0.79 37.27
CA TRP A 272 -12.95 1.95 37.41
C TRP A 272 -12.54 3.06 36.44
N ASP A 273 -13.52 3.74 35.87
CA ASP A 273 -13.36 4.94 35.05
C ASP A 273 -12.98 6.15 35.92
N PHE A 274 -11.76 6.13 36.45
CA PHE A 274 -11.19 7.14 37.33
C PHE A 274 -9.92 7.74 36.73
N LEU A 275 -9.63 9.01 37.00
CA LEU A 275 -8.37 9.63 36.57
C LEU A 275 -7.21 9.20 37.49
N TYR A 276 -6.49 8.15 37.10
CA TYR A 276 -5.32 7.68 37.84
C TYR A 276 -4.10 8.58 37.62
N ILE A 277 -3.26 8.70 38.65
CA ILE A 277 -2.01 9.49 38.57
C ILE A 277 -1.07 8.83 37.55
N ASN A 278 -0.66 9.60 36.54
CA ASN A 278 0.38 9.18 35.60
C ASN A 278 1.74 9.05 36.31
N PHE A 279 2.39 7.89 36.18
CA PHE A 279 3.65 7.60 36.88
C PHE A 279 4.83 8.47 36.39
N TYR A 280 4.90 8.78 35.10
CA TYR A 280 5.94 9.66 34.57
C TYR A 280 5.74 11.10 35.02
N LEU A 281 4.49 11.55 35.19
CA LEU A 281 4.17 12.82 35.82
C LEU A 281 4.60 12.85 37.28
N LEU A 282 4.30 11.78 38.02
CA LEU A 282 4.75 11.61 39.41
C LEU A 282 6.28 11.73 39.53
N LEU A 283 7.02 11.03 38.66
CA LEU A 283 8.47 11.11 38.60
C LEU A 283 8.96 12.51 38.19
N THR A 284 8.33 13.16 37.21
CA THR A 284 8.69 14.51 36.75
C THR A 284 8.58 15.52 37.89
N ILE A 285 7.47 15.50 38.62
CA ILE A 285 7.24 16.40 39.77
C ILE A 285 8.25 16.10 40.89
N SER A 286 8.43 14.84 41.25
CA SER A 286 9.41 14.42 42.28
C SER A 286 10.85 14.80 41.90
N ALA A 287 11.24 14.68 40.63
CA ALA A 287 12.57 15.03 40.16
C ALA A 287 12.82 16.54 40.23
N VAL A 288 11.84 17.35 39.81
CA VAL A 288 11.92 18.82 39.90
C VAL A 288 12.02 19.22 41.36
N LEU A 289 11.10 18.78 42.22
CA LEU A 289 11.13 19.05 43.67
C LEU A 289 12.44 18.57 44.31
N GLY A 290 12.94 17.42 43.86
CA GLY A 290 14.18 16.79 44.32
C GLY A 290 15.43 17.66 44.17
N ILE A 291 15.49 18.59 43.20
CA ILE A 291 16.61 19.53 43.08
C ILE A 291 16.68 20.45 44.30
N TRP A 292 15.52 20.99 44.72
CA TRP A 292 15.44 21.82 45.93
C TRP A 292 15.50 20.96 47.18
N GLY A 293 14.86 19.80 47.22
CA GLY A 293 14.94 18.85 48.34
C GLY A 293 16.39 18.45 48.63
N PHE A 294 17.18 18.17 47.59
CA PHE A 294 18.60 17.85 47.71
C PHE A 294 19.39 19.01 48.33
N ARG A 295 19.09 20.27 47.98
CA ARG A 295 19.68 21.44 48.65
C ARG A 295 19.35 21.50 50.14
N HIS A 296 18.08 21.30 50.51
CA HIS A 296 17.67 21.36 51.92
C HIS A 296 18.31 20.25 52.77
N ARG A 297 18.74 19.16 52.14
CA ARG A 297 19.45 18.05 52.77
C ARG A 297 20.96 18.26 52.87
N GLU A 298 21.52 19.40 52.46
CA GLU A 298 22.98 19.63 52.43
C GLU A 298 23.66 19.28 53.76
N THR A 299 23.06 19.59 54.90
CA THR A 299 23.61 19.27 56.23
C THR A 299 23.78 17.77 56.52
N LEU A 300 23.21 16.89 55.69
CA LEU A 300 23.34 15.44 55.81
C LEU A 300 24.49 14.86 54.97
N TYR A 301 25.00 15.61 53.99
CA TYR A 301 26.01 15.11 53.04
C TYR A 301 27.10 16.15 52.70
N ASP A 302 27.15 17.29 53.38
CA ASP A 302 28.14 18.35 53.15
C ASP A 302 29.59 17.89 53.40
N ASN A 303 29.76 16.85 54.22
CA ASN A 303 31.00 16.09 54.41
C ASN A 303 31.43 15.27 53.18
N ILE A 304 30.53 15.05 52.21
CA ILE A 304 30.81 14.37 50.94
C ILE A 304 31.00 15.42 49.85
N VAL A 305 29.99 16.25 49.64
CA VAL A 305 29.95 17.25 48.56
C VAL A 305 29.07 18.43 48.97
N LYS A 306 29.57 19.65 48.80
CA LYS A 306 28.76 20.86 48.99
C LYS A 306 27.75 21.01 47.86
N PHE A 307 26.54 21.46 48.19
CA PHE A 307 25.48 21.64 47.20
C PHE A 307 25.88 22.67 46.14
N ASN A 308 26.45 23.80 46.56
CA ASN A 308 26.92 24.85 45.66
C ASN A 308 28.39 24.62 45.24
N PRO A 309 28.67 24.41 43.93
CA PRO A 309 27.75 24.05 42.84
C PRO A 309 27.72 22.54 42.55
N PHE A 310 28.63 21.75 43.14
CA PHE A 310 28.90 20.37 42.71
C PHE A 310 27.77 19.40 43.02
N GLY A 311 27.14 19.51 44.20
CA GLY A 311 25.97 18.69 44.53
C GLY A 311 24.77 19.00 43.62
N ALA A 312 24.59 20.26 43.21
CA ALA A 312 23.57 20.64 42.24
C ALA A 312 23.83 20.07 40.84
N TYR A 313 25.08 20.05 40.37
CA TYR A 313 25.42 19.43 39.09
C TYR A 313 25.21 17.92 39.10
N PHE A 314 25.59 17.26 40.21
CA PHE A 314 25.41 15.82 40.37
C PHE A 314 23.93 15.41 40.29
N ILE A 315 23.06 16.06 41.07
CA ILE A 315 21.62 15.71 41.09
C ILE A 315 20.95 15.97 39.74
N VAL A 316 21.31 17.08 39.05
CA VAL A 316 20.75 17.41 37.73
C VAL A 316 21.24 16.42 36.66
N ALA A 317 22.52 16.07 36.66
CA ALA A 317 23.06 15.07 35.71
C ALA A 317 22.41 13.69 35.90
N LEU A 318 22.20 13.26 37.14
CA LEU A 318 21.55 11.98 37.43
C LEU A 318 20.05 12.00 37.06
N ALA A 319 19.37 13.13 37.27
CA ALA A 319 18.01 13.35 36.78
C ALA A 319 17.94 13.28 35.25
N SER A 320 18.85 13.95 34.53
CA SER A 320 18.93 13.90 33.07
C SER A 320 19.11 12.47 32.55
N ILE A 321 20.03 11.68 33.13
CA ILE A 321 20.20 10.25 32.75
C ILE A 321 18.91 9.46 32.93
N THR A 322 18.17 9.73 34.01
CA THR A 322 16.88 9.06 34.29
C THR A 322 15.85 9.35 33.20
N PHE A 323 15.70 10.63 32.82
CA PHE A 323 14.76 11.02 31.76
C PHE A 323 15.23 10.59 30.36
N LEU A 324 16.55 10.60 30.08
CA LEU A 324 17.11 10.06 28.84
C LEU A 324 16.87 8.55 28.71
N THR A 325 17.06 7.80 29.79
CA THR A 325 16.76 6.36 29.81
C THR A 325 15.26 6.15 29.58
N GLY A 326 14.38 6.87 30.28
CA GLY A 326 12.94 6.78 30.06
C GLY A 326 12.53 7.10 28.62
N GLY A 327 13.15 8.13 28.02
CA GLY A 327 12.93 8.50 26.61
C GLY A 327 13.44 7.45 25.62
N LEU A 328 14.55 6.78 25.89
CA LEU A 328 15.02 5.63 25.09
C LEU A 328 13.95 4.53 25.06
N LEU A 329 13.47 4.13 26.25
CA LEU A 329 12.57 2.98 26.39
C LEU A 329 11.20 3.27 25.80
N LEU A 330 10.66 4.46 26.04
CA LEU A 330 9.38 4.89 25.46
C LEU A 330 9.49 5.16 23.97
N GLY A 331 10.55 5.82 23.52
CA GLY A 331 10.80 6.14 22.11
C GLY A 331 11.09 4.93 21.23
N ASN A 332 11.46 3.80 21.84
CA ASN A 332 11.52 2.51 21.16
C ASN A 332 10.29 1.63 21.44
N HIS A 333 9.38 1.98 22.35
CA HIS A 333 8.31 1.09 22.81
C HIS A 333 8.83 -0.26 23.34
N ASN A 334 9.89 -0.24 24.16
CA ASN A 334 10.42 -1.43 24.81
C ASN A 334 9.58 -1.78 26.05
N ASP A 335 8.43 -2.41 25.81
CA ASP A 335 7.41 -2.65 26.82
C ASP A 335 7.93 -3.35 28.10
N PRO A 336 8.75 -4.43 28.08
CA PRO A 336 9.19 -5.07 29.31
C PRO A 336 10.04 -4.12 30.16
N ALA A 337 10.92 -3.32 29.55
CA ALA A 337 11.75 -2.36 30.27
C ALA A 337 10.93 -1.19 30.84
N ILE A 338 9.94 -0.70 30.09
CA ILE A 338 8.97 0.31 30.54
C ILE A 338 8.26 -0.16 31.82
N ARG A 339 7.91 -1.46 31.91
CA ARG A 339 7.29 -2.05 33.12
C ARG A 339 8.11 -1.78 34.38
N ILE A 340 9.42 -1.98 34.29
CA ILE A 340 10.33 -1.88 35.44
C ILE A 340 10.37 -0.45 35.95
N VAL A 341 10.51 0.52 35.05
CA VAL A 341 10.53 1.95 35.41
C VAL A 341 9.21 2.34 36.06
N ARG A 342 8.08 1.90 35.50
CA ARG A 342 6.74 2.15 36.07
C ARG A 342 6.58 1.54 37.46
N SER A 343 6.94 0.28 37.64
CA SER A 343 6.92 -0.41 38.94
C SER A 343 7.84 0.26 39.96
N ALA A 344 9.05 0.65 39.55
CA ALA A 344 10.00 1.35 40.42
C ALA A 344 9.46 2.69 40.89
N ILE A 345 8.81 3.46 40.01
CA ILE A 345 8.15 4.72 40.38
C ILE A 345 7.07 4.44 41.43
N ILE A 346 6.07 3.60 41.13
CA ILE A 346 4.93 3.45 42.03
C ILE A 346 5.30 2.79 43.37
N PHE A 347 6.14 1.74 43.35
CA PHE A 347 6.56 1.04 44.58
C PHE A 347 7.40 1.94 45.48
N SER A 348 8.31 2.72 44.90
CA SER A 348 9.15 3.63 45.69
C SER A 348 8.34 4.78 46.29
N HIS A 349 7.40 5.37 45.54
CA HIS A 349 6.60 6.49 46.03
C HIS A 349 5.61 6.04 47.12
N ILE A 350 5.05 4.83 47.03
CA ILE A 350 4.24 4.26 48.12
C ILE A 350 5.13 3.93 49.33
N GLY A 351 6.22 3.19 49.12
CA GLY A 351 7.11 2.73 50.19
C GLY A 351 7.79 3.88 50.94
N TYR A 352 8.54 4.73 50.22
CA TYR A 352 9.17 5.91 50.82
C TYR A 352 8.14 6.94 51.26
N GLY A 353 7.02 7.13 50.56
CA GLY A 353 5.97 8.04 50.98
C GLY A 353 5.39 7.65 52.33
N ALA A 354 4.98 6.39 52.52
CA ALA A 354 4.42 5.90 53.77
C ALA A 354 5.40 6.03 54.95
N ILE A 355 6.64 5.58 54.78
CA ILE A 355 7.65 5.68 55.85
C ILE A 355 8.04 7.13 56.11
N PHE A 356 8.04 7.99 55.09
CA PHE A 356 8.28 9.42 55.28
C PHE A 356 7.18 10.07 56.11
N LEU A 357 5.90 9.70 55.92
CA LEU A 357 4.81 10.19 56.78
C LEU A 357 5.02 9.77 58.24
N ILE A 358 5.48 8.54 58.50
CA ILE A 358 5.84 8.08 59.85
C ILE A 358 7.01 8.90 60.41
N TYR A 359 8.02 9.19 59.58
CA TYR A 359 9.15 10.05 59.95
C TYR A 359 8.69 11.45 60.35
N ILE A 360 7.74 12.04 59.61
CA ILE A 360 7.14 13.35 59.94
C ILE A 360 6.37 13.28 61.27
N VAL A 361 5.52 12.28 61.45
CA VAL A 361 4.74 12.10 62.68
C VAL A 361 5.66 11.91 63.89
N SER A 362 6.70 11.07 63.76
CA SER A 362 7.64 10.78 64.85
C SER A 362 8.42 12.01 65.31
N ASN A 363 8.91 12.81 64.37
CA ASN A 363 9.83 13.92 64.68
C ASN A 363 9.13 15.27 64.86
N PHE A 364 8.05 15.55 64.13
CA PHE A 364 7.54 16.91 63.93
C PHE A 364 6.04 17.10 64.19
N ILE A 365 5.31 16.09 64.66
CA ILE A 365 3.85 16.21 64.90
C ILE A 365 3.49 17.32 65.88
N VAL A 366 4.23 17.43 67.00
CA VAL A 366 4.00 18.47 68.03
C VAL A 366 4.26 19.85 67.43
N MET A 367 5.38 20.00 66.72
CA MET A 367 5.76 21.24 66.04
C MET A 367 4.71 21.69 65.01
N MET A 368 4.12 20.75 64.27
CA MET A 368 3.05 21.04 63.31
C MET A 368 1.69 21.31 63.98
N ALA A 369 1.41 20.70 65.12
CA ALA A 369 0.21 20.97 65.91
C ALA A 369 0.23 22.39 66.51
N GLU A 370 1.42 22.85 66.90
CA GLU A 370 1.68 24.22 67.39
C GLU A 370 1.86 25.24 66.26
N ASN A 371 1.63 24.85 64.99
CA ASN A 371 1.77 25.69 63.78
C ASN A 371 3.16 26.34 63.62
N LEU A 372 4.22 25.68 64.13
CA LEU A 372 5.60 26.12 63.93
C LEU A 372 6.11 25.69 62.53
N ASN A 373 7.16 26.38 62.07
CA ASN A 373 7.77 26.20 60.74
C ASN A 373 8.58 24.88 60.64
N ALA A 374 7.91 23.71 60.64
CA ALA A 374 8.55 22.40 60.60
C ALA A 374 9.46 22.19 59.38
N TRP A 375 9.14 22.82 58.24
CA TRP A 375 9.95 22.72 57.03
C TRP A 375 11.41 23.16 57.20
N LYS A 376 11.71 24.11 58.11
CA LYS A 376 13.07 24.63 58.33
C LYS A 376 14.00 23.61 59.00
N VAL A 377 13.44 22.66 59.73
CA VAL A 377 14.17 21.65 60.52
C VAL A 377 13.88 20.22 60.06
N LEU A 378 13.23 20.07 58.90
CA LEU A 378 12.75 18.79 58.37
C LEU A 378 13.83 17.68 58.32
N TYR A 379 15.08 18.05 58.10
CA TYR A 379 16.23 17.13 58.02
C TYR A 379 17.13 17.15 59.25
N LYS A 380 16.66 17.72 60.37
CA LYS A 380 17.31 17.69 61.68
C LYS A 380 16.40 16.95 62.67
N PRO A 381 16.31 15.61 62.57
CA PRO A 381 15.37 14.81 63.36
C PRO A 381 15.73 14.82 64.85
N THR A 382 14.70 14.69 65.69
CA THR A 382 14.83 14.62 67.17
C THR A 382 14.64 13.21 67.71
N ARG A 383 13.90 12.34 66.98
CA ARG A 383 13.56 10.98 67.40
C ARG A 383 13.99 9.93 66.38
N MET A 384 13.36 9.92 65.20
CA MET A 384 13.65 8.93 64.16
C MET A 384 14.74 9.47 63.22
N PRO A 385 15.95 8.88 63.18
CA PRO A 385 17.03 9.35 62.32
C PRO A 385 16.68 9.28 60.82
N TYR A 386 17.25 10.19 60.03
CA TYR A 386 17.03 10.23 58.58
C TYR A 386 17.46 8.93 57.88
N PHE A 387 18.57 8.34 58.32
CA PHE A 387 19.04 7.05 57.83
C PHE A 387 18.00 5.93 58.05
N THR A 388 17.41 5.87 59.25
CA THR A 388 16.34 4.89 59.58
C THR A 388 15.15 5.05 58.65
N PHE A 389 14.76 6.29 58.31
CA PHE A 389 13.73 6.55 57.31
C PHE A 389 14.12 5.99 55.93
N ARG A 390 15.31 6.31 55.44
CA ARG A 390 15.77 5.84 54.12
C ARG A 390 15.84 4.31 54.05
N PHE A 391 16.35 3.68 55.09
CA PHE A 391 16.46 2.23 55.17
C PHE A 391 15.09 1.55 55.26
N ALA A 392 14.19 2.03 56.12
CA ALA A 392 12.83 1.51 56.22
C ALA A 392 12.02 1.75 54.94
N GLY A 393 12.20 2.90 54.26
CA GLY A 393 11.60 3.19 52.96
C GLY A 393 12.08 2.24 51.86
N LEU A 394 13.38 1.89 51.88
CA LEU A 394 13.92 0.84 51.00
C LEU A 394 13.30 -0.52 51.30
N ILE A 395 13.21 -0.93 52.56
CA ILE A 395 12.55 -2.19 52.97
C ILE A 395 11.10 -2.21 52.49
N ALA A 396 10.34 -1.13 52.72
CA ALA A 396 8.96 -1.03 52.29
C ALA A 396 8.82 -1.13 50.75
N THR A 397 9.72 -0.47 50.01
CA THR A 397 9.77 -0.59 48.54
C THR A 397 10.09 -2.02 48.09
N MET A 398 11.07 -2.66 48.75
CA MET A 398 11.45 -4.04 48.44
C MET A 398 10.34 -5.03 48.79
N ALA A 399 9.53 -4.78 49.82
CA ALA A 399 8.36 -5.59 50.14
C ALA A 399 7.38 -5.65 48.95
N PHE A 400 7.12 -4.53 48.28
CA PHE A 400 6.32 -4.52 47.04
C PHE A 400 6.99 -5.27 45.89
N VAL A 401 8.32 -5.12 45.72
CA VAL A 401 9.09 -5.84 44.70
C VAL A 401 9.00 -7.36 44.90
N PHE A 402 9.14 -7.83 46.14
CA PHE A 402 9.03 -9.25 46.47
C PHE A 402 7.60 -9.76 46.34
N TYR A 403 6.61 -8.98 46.80
CA TYR A 403 5.20 -9.30 46.63
C TYR A 403 4.80 -9.42 45.15
N SER A 404 5.34 -8.54 44.31
CA SER A 404 5.12 -8.54 42.85
C SER A 404 6.02 -9.56 42.10
N ASN A 405 6.63 -10.52 42.79
CA ASN A 405 7.59 -11.50 42.27
C ASN A 405 8.84 -10.86 41.64
N TRP A 406 9.86 -10.59 42.46
CA TRP A 406 11.10 -9.91 42.06
C TRP A 406 11.80 -10.50 40.83
N ARG A 407 11.68 -11.82 40.59
CA ARG A 407 12.27 -12.48 39.42
C ARG A 407 11.66 -11.98 38.12
N ASP A 408 10.35 -11.74 38.10
CA ASP A 408 9.62 -11.20 36.95
C ASP A 408 10.19 -9.85 36.52
N LEU A 409 10.46 -8.95 37.48
CA LEU A 409 11.04 -7.63 37.22
C LEU A 409 12.46 -7.71 36.66
N VAL A 410 13.30 -8.61 37.18
CA VAL A 410 14.65 -8.82 36.65
C VAL A 410 14.58 -9.39 35.24
N TYR A 411 13.72 -10.38 35.00
CA TYR A 411 13.55 -10.97 33.68
C TYR A 411 13.00 -9.98 32.67
N HIS A 412 12.13 -9.06 33.05
CA HIS A 412 11.73 -7.96 32.19
C HIS A 412 12.90 -7.04 31.83
N GLY A 413 13.85 -6.82 32.73
CA GLY A 413 15.05 -6.02 32.46
C GLY A 413 15.94 -6.67 31.43
N VAL A 414 16.14 -7.98 31.58
CA VAL A 414 16.90 -8.83 30.66
C VAL A 414 16.18 -8.96 29.31
N SER A 415 14.86 -9.14 29.32
CA SER A 415 14.01 -9.16 28.12
C SER A 415 14.13 -7.85 27.32
N GLY A 416 14.09 -6.70 28.01
CA GLY A 416 14.30 -5.40 27.40
C GLY A 416 15.69 -5.23 26.76
N PHE A 417 16.73 -5.77 27.39
CA PHE A 417 18.07 -5.79 26.80
C PHE A 417 18.13 -6.65 25.52
N TYR A 418 17.55 -7.85 25.54
CA TYR A 418 17.51 -8.72 24.36
C TYR A 418 16.64 -8.18 23.22
N ASN A 419 15.59 -7.43 23.53
CA ASN A 419 14.83 -6.67 22.53
C ASN A 419 15.72 -5.68 21.79
N HIS A 420 16.51 -4.88 22.52
CA HIS A 420 17.45 -3.94 21.92
C HIS A 420 18.57 -4.62 21.11
N LEU A 421 19.01 -5.82 21.52
CA LEU A 421 19.91 -6.63 20.69
C LEU A 421 19.22 -7.11 19.42
N GLY A 422 17.98 -7.61 19.50
CA GLY A 422 17.20 -8.01 18.32
C GLY A 422 17.09 -6.87 17.32
N ASP A 423 16.72 -5.68 17.79
CA ASP A 423 16.62 -4.47 16.98
C ASP A 423 17.94 -4.10 16.28
N LEU A 424 19.06 -4.20 17.02
CA LEU A 424 20.38 -3.90 16.48
C LEU A 424 20.75 -4.87 15.35
N TYR A 425 20.50 -6.17 15.54
CA TYR A 425 20.79 -7.18 14.51
C TYR A 425 19.81 -7.15 13.33
N GLU A 426 18.60 -6.61 13.52
CA GLU A 426 17.68 -6.26 12.43
C GLU A 426 18.27 -5.13 11.58
N ILE A 427 18.80 -4.06 12.22
CA ILE A 427 19.46 -2.94 11.52
C ILE A 427 20.74 -3.35 10.79
N ILE A 428 21.49 -4.30 11.36
CA ILE A 428 22.71 -4.86 10.75
C ILE A 428 22.37 -5.86 9.61
N ASP A 429 21.08 -6.10 9.34
CA ASP A 429 20.60 -7.04 8.32
C ASP A 429 21.08 -8.48 8.57
N LYS A 430 21.01 -8.91 9.84
CA LYS A 430 21.32 -10.28 10.28
C LYS A 430 20.07 -10.93 10.89
N PRO A 431 19.04 -11.26 10.07
CA PRO A 431 17.72 -11.64 10.55
C PRO A 431 17.70 -12.91 11.42
N ILE A 432 18.59 -13.87 11.17
CA ILE A 432 18.71 -15.09 12.00
C ILE A 432 19.14 -14.74 13.44
N LEU A 433 20.09 -13.82 13.59
CA LEU A 433 20.54 -13.37 14.90
C LEU A 433 19.48 -12.50 15.57
N ALA A 434 18.82 -11.61 14.82
CA ALA A 434 17.72 -10.80 15.30
C ALA A 434 16.60 -11.69 15.87
N GLU A 435 16.16 -12.70 15.11
CA GLU A 435 15.18 -13.70 15.54
C GLU A 435 15.63 -14.42 16.82
N ALA A 436 16.89 -14.88 16.90
CA ALA A 436 17.42 -15.55 18.09
C ALA A 436 17.40 -14.64 19.33
N TYR A 437 17.71 -13.35 19.18
CA TYR A 437 17.62 -12.39 20.28
C TYR A 437 16.19 -12.07 20.68
N TYR A 438 15.25 -11.94 19.73
CA TYR A 438 13.83 -11.81 20.06
C TYR A 438 13.30 -13.07 20.76
N GLN A 439 13.71 -14.28 20.35
CA GLN A 439 13.38 -15.51 21.07
C GLN A 439 13.92 -15.47 22.51
N GLN A 440 15.13 -14.95 22.72
CA GLN A 440 15.67 -14.81 24.07
C GLN A 440 14.93 -13.74 24.89
N GLY A 441 14.56 -12.63 24.27
CA GLY A 441 13.68 -11.60 24.84
C GLY A 441 12.36 -12.20 25.32
N ARG A 442 11.74 -13.04 24.47
CA ARG A 442 10.53 -13.83 24.80
C ARG A 442 10.78 -14.81 25.94
N ARG A 443 11.90 -15.55 25.96
CA ARG A 443 12.16 -16.53 27.05
C ARG A 443 12.18 -15.89 28.44
N TYR A 444 12.70 -14.67 28.56
CA TYR A 444 12.67 -13.94 29.83
C TYR A 444 11.34 -13.21 30.06
N GLY A 445 10.74 -12.63 29.03
CA GLY A 445 9.42 -12.00 29.10
C GLY A 445 8.44 -12.67 28.16
N PHE A 446 7.82 -13.78 28.57
CA PHE A 446 7.03 -14.63 27.65
C PHE A 446 5.86 -13.91 26.97
N GLN A 447 5.26 -12.90 27.63
CA GLN A 447 4.18 -12.05 27.13
C GLN A 447 4.65 -10.64 26.75
N ASN A 448 5.94 -10.43 26.47
CA ASN A 448 6.41 -9.13 26.03
C ASN A 448 5.91 -8.86 24.61
N ASN A 449 5.28 -7.70 24.39
CA ASN A 449 4.65 -7.39 23.12
C ASN A 449 5.69 -7.31 22.00
N ARG A 450 6.82 -6.65 22.25
CA ARG A 450 7.83 -6.37 21.22
C ARG A 450 8.44 -7.62 20.59
N SER A 451 9.01 -8.55 21.38
CA SER A 451 9.59 -9.77 20.82
C SER A 451 8.53 -10.61 20.12
N ASN A 452 7.36 -10.77 20.73
CA ASN A 452 6.31 -11.60 20.17
C ASN A 452 5.75 -10.99 18.87
N TYR A 453 5.60 -9.68 18.78
CA TYR A 453 5.23 -9.00 17.53
C TYR A 453 6.24 -9.26 16.41
N ALA A 454 7.55 -9.08 16.71
CA ALA A 454 8.62 -9.36 15.75
C ALA A 454 8.57 -10.82 15.28
N LEU A 455 8.48 -11.76 16.22
CA LEU A 455 8.44 -13.19 15.94
C LEU A 455 7.17 -13.59 15.19
N ALA A 456 6.02 -12.98 15.48
CA ALA A 456 4.78 -13.23 14.75
C ALA A 456 4.90 -12.83 13.27
N LYS A 457 5.49 -11.65 12.99
CA LYS A 457 5.78 -11.20 11.61
C LYS A 457 6.75 -12.15 10.90
N ILE A 458 7.82 -12.56 11.57
CA ILE A 458 8.82 -13.50 11.01
C ILE A 458 8.17 -14.85 10.70
N GLU A 459 7.37 -15.41 11.61
CA GLU A 459 6.70 -16.69 11.39
C GLU A 459 5.60 -16.60 10.32
N ALA A 460 4.88 -15.48 10.23
CA ALA A 460 3.92 -15.24 9.15
C ALA A 460 4.60 -15.17 7.78
N GLN A 461 5.76 -14.51 7.68
CA GLN A 461 6.58 -14.50 6.45
C GLN A 461 7.10 -15.89 6.06
N LYS A 462 7.38 -16.75 7.05
CA LYS A 462 7.73 -18.16 6.85
C LYS A 462 6.52 -19.06 6.56
N ASN A 463 5.33 -18.50 6.42
CA ASN A 463 4.05 -19.21 6.25
C ASN A 463 3.71 -20.17 7.41
N ASN A 464 4.28 -19.95 8.61
CA ASN A 464 4.01 -20.73 9.82
C ASN A 464 2.86 -20.09 10.62
N VAL A 465 1.67 -20.07 10.03
CA VAL A 465 0.50 -19.32 10.52
C VAL A 465 0.13 -19.64 11.98
N ALA A 466 0.15 -20.92 12.38
CA ALA A 466 -0.15 -21.32 13.76
C ALA A 466 0.81 -20.73 14.80
N LYS A 467 2.11 -20.63 14.49
CA LYS A 467 3.09 -19.99 15.37
C LYS A 467 2.94 -18.47 15.39
N ALA A 468 2.58 -17.88 14.25
CA ALA A 468 2.31 -16.45 14.17
C ALA A 468 1.12 -16.06 15.06
N HIS A 469 0.01 -16.81 15.03
CA HIS A 469 -1.12 -16.61 15.95
C HIS A 469 -0.71 -16.72 17.42
N ASN A 470 0.03 -17.78 17.78
CA ASN A 470 0.53 -17.94 19.16
C ASN A 470 1.34 -16.72 19.61
N HIS A 471 2.22 -16.20 18.75
CA HIS A 471 2.98 -15.00 19.06
C HIS A 471 2.11 -13.74 19.15
N TYR A 472 1.14 -13.53 18.26
CA TYR A 472 0.21 -12.41 18.41
C TYR A 472 -0.63 -12.51 19.68
N GLU A 473 -1.14 -13.69 20.03
CA GLU A 473 -1.87 -13.96 21.27
C GLU A 473 -1.01 -13.57 22.49
N LEU A 474 0.24 -14.04 22.55
CA LEU A 474 1.18 -13.69 23.62
C LEU A 474 1.51 -12.20 23.66
N ALA A 475 1.60 -11.54 22.51
CA ALA A 475 1.82 -10.09 22.42
C ALA A 475 0.59 -9.30 22.93
N ASN A 476 -0.61 -9.83 22.68
CA ASN A 476 -1.89 -9.18 22.96
C ASN A 476 -2.42 -9.43 24.39
N ASP A 477 -1.97 -10.48 25.07
CA ASP A 477 -2.48 -10.88 26.39
C ASP A 477 -2.34 -9.77 27.47
N LYS A 478 -1.14 -9.21 27.61
CA LYS A 478 -0.89 -8.18 28.63
C LYS A 478 -0.99 -6.76 28.11
N ARG A 479 -0.48 -6.51 26.90
CA ARG A 479 -0.24 -5.18 26.33
C ARG A 479 -0.56 -5.20 24.85
N PRO A 480 -1.84 -5.32 24.49
CA PRO A 480 -2.22 -5.28 23.09
C PRO A 480 -1.83 -3.92 22.50
N THR A 481 -1.54 -3.92 21.21
CA THR A 481 -1.42 -2.71 20.40
C THR A 481 -2.42 -2.83 19.24
N PRO A 482 -2.88 -1.69 18.67
CA PRO A 482 -3.70 -1.76 17.46
C PRO A 482 -3.03 -2.57 16.35
N PHE A 483 -1.71 -2.41 16.17
CA PHE A 483 -0.92 -3.13 15.17
C PHE A 483 -0.94 -4.65 15.35
N SER A 484 -0.72 -5.12 16.58
CA SER A 484 -0.66 -6.57 16.88
C SER A 484 -2.03 -7.23 16.77
N LEU A 485 -3.10 -6.53 17.14
CA LEU A 485 -4.48 -7.03 16.98
C LEU A 485 -4.92 -7.05 15.52
N VAL A 486 -4.63 -5.97 14.76
CA VAL A 486 -5.00 -5.89 13.35
C VAL A 486 -4.27 -6.94 12.51
N ASN A 487 -2.97 -7.14 12.75
CA ASN A 487 -2.21 -8.14 12.02
C ASN A 487 -2.72 -9.56 12.27
N ASP A 488 -3.07 -9.86 13.53
CA ASP A 488 -3.61 -11.16 13.90
C ASP A 488 -4.99 -11.39 13.24
N ALA A 489 -5.88 -10.40 13.32
CA ALA A 489 -7.20 -10.47 12.69
C ALA A 489 -7.13 -10.57 11.16
N ASN A 490 -6.21 -9.85 10.51
CA ASN A 490 -5.96 -9.98 9.07
C ASN A 490 -5.40 -11.35 8.71
N LEU A 491 -4.53 -11.92 9.55
CA LEU A 491 -4.01 -13.26 9.35
C LEU A 491 -5.15 -14.30 9.38
N VAL A 492 -6.07 -14.20 10.35
CA VAL A 492 -7.29 -15.04 10.40
C VAL A 492 -8.14 -14.88 9.14
N MET A 493 -8.26 -13.66 8.61
CA MET A 493 -9.00 -13.40 7.37
C MET A 493 -8.33 -14.06 6.15
N LEU A 494 -7.00 -14.02 6.08
CA LEU A 494 -6.22 -14.67 5.00
C LEU A 494 -6.35 -16.21 5.04
N GLU A 495 -6.64 -16.80 6.19
CA GLU A 495 -6.99 -18.23 6.32
C GLU A 495 -8.41 -18.56 5.82
N GLY A 496 -9.19 -17.58 5.36
CA GLY A 496 -10.59 -17.75 4.93
C GLY A 496 -11.59 -17.76 6.09
N ARG A 497 -11.16 -17.50 7.32
CA ARG A 497 -12.00 -17.50 8.54
C ARG A 497 -12.60 -16.12 8.83
N THR A 498 -13.29 -15.54 7.86
CA THR A 498 -13.74 -14.13 7.89
C THR A 498 -14.62 -13.77 9.10
N PHE A 499 -15.52 -14.65 9.55
CA PHE A 499 -16.36 -14.40 10.73
C PHE A 499 -15.56 -14.28 12.04
N GLU A 500 -14.49 -15.06 12.17
CA GLU A 500 -13.61 -15.01 13.33
C GLU A 500 -12.73 -13.74 13.29
N SER A 501 -12.28 -13.35 12.09
CA SER A 501 -11.59 -12.08 11.88
C SER A 501 -12.47 -10.87 12.25
N ILE A 502 -13.74 -10.85 11.83
CA ILE A 502 -14.72 -9.83 12.24
C ILE A 502 -14.84 -9.77 13.77
N SER A 503 -14.93 -10.92 14.43
CA SER A 503 -15.00 -10.99 15.90
C SER A 503 -13.73 -10.44 16.55
N ALA A 504 -12.55 -10.75 16.02
CA ALA A 504 -11.28 -10.24 16.48
C ALA A 504 -11.15 -8.71 16.30
N PHE A 505 -11.58 -8.17 15.16
CA PHE A 505 -11.62 -6.73 14.92
C PHE A 505 -12.61 -6.00 15.85
N LEU A 506 -13.78 -6.58 16.12
CA LEU A 506 -14.73 -6.02 17.10
C LEU A 506 -14.13 -6.00 18.51
N GLU A 507 -13.40 -7.05 18.91
CA GLU A 507 -12.68 -7.05 20.19
C GLU A 507 -11.56 -6.00 20.21
N ALA A 508 -10.85 -5.83 19.08
CA ALA A 508 -9.83 -4.82 18.95
C ALA A 508 -10.40 -3.40 19.06
N LEU A 509 -11.57 -3.14 18.48
CA LEU A 509 -12.26 -1.85 18.58
C LEU A 509 -12.79 -1.58 20.00
N LYS A 510 -13.18 -2.62 20.76
CA LYS A 510 -13.50 -2.47 22.19
C LYS A 510 -12.29 -2.04 23.01
N LYS A 511 -11.10 -2.53 22.67
CA LYS A 511 -9.82 -2.16 23.33
C LYS A 511 -9.30 -0.79 22.89
N PHE A 512 -9.53 -0.42 21.62
CA PHE A 512 -9.08 0.82 21.00
C PHE A 512 -10.24 1.52 20.29
N PRO A 513 -11.18 2.11 21.05
CA PRO A 513 -12.35 2.78 20.47
C PRO A 513 -11.93 3.98 19.62
N GLY A 514 -12.63 4.20 18.50
CA GLY A 514 -12.37 5.30 17.57
C GLY A 514 -11.06 5.17 16.79
N ASN A 515 -10.63 3.93 16.52
CA ASN A 515 -9.48 3.68 15.65
C ASN A 515 -9.96 3.44 14.21
N GLY A 516 -9.89 4.47 13.37
CA GLY A 516 -10.35 4.42 11.98
C GLY A 516 -9.71 3.33 11.11
N ILE A 517 -8.52 2.82 11.50
CA ILE A 517 -7.87 1.72 10.79
C ILE A 517 -8.54 0.38 11.11
N ILE A 518 -8.85 0.15 12.38
CA ILE A 518 -9.61 -1.04 12.80
C ILE A 518 -10.99 -1.00 12.17
N GLU A 519 -11.64 0.17 12.15
CA GLU A 519 -12.94 0.37 11.51
C GLU A 519 -12.87 0.09 9.99
N ASN A 520 -11.87 0.61 9.28
CA ASN A 520 -11.69 0.34 7.85
C ASN A 520 -11.52 -1.16 7.58
N ASN A 521 -10.66 -1.85 8.33
CA ASN A 521 -10.43 -3.27 8.14
C ASN A 521 -11.66 -4.11 8.52
N LEU A 522 -12.44 -3.67 9.51
CA LEU A 522 -13.70 -4.31 9.87
C LEU A 522 -14.74 -4.14 8.75
N GLY A 523 -14.85 -2.94 8.17
CA GLY A 523 -15.69 -2.69 6.99
C GLY A 523 -15.30 -3.57 5.81
N TYR A 524 -13.99 -3.73 5.59
CA TYR A 524 -13.44 -4.63 4.59
C TYR A 524 -13.74 -6.10 4.86
N ALA A 525 -13.65 -6.56 6.11
CA ALA A 525 -14.04 -7.92 6.48
C ALA A 525 -15.54 -8.17 6.28
N TYR A 526 -16.40 -7.15 6.52
CA TYR A 526 -17.84 -7.24 6.23
C TYR A 526 -18.15 -7.22 4.73
N SER A 527 -17.40 -6.50 3.90
CA SER A 527 -17.60 -6.53 2.44
C SER A 527 -17.31 -7.92 1.87
N LYS A 528 -16.32 -8.63 2.41
CA LYS A 528 -16.00 -10.02 2.03
C LYS A 528 -17.12 -11.04 2.26
N ILE A 529 -18.10 -10.70 3.10
CA ILE A 529 -19.29 -11.54 3.34
C ILE A 529 -20.58 -10.89 2.85
N HIS A 530 -20.48 -9.89 1.96
CA HIS A 530 -21.61 -9.17 1.37
C HIS A 530 -22.59 -8.59 2.42
N LYS A 531 -22.07 -8.12 3.56
CA LYS A 531 -22.86 -7.44 4.62
C LYS A 531 -22.79 -5.93 4.45
N LEU A 532 -23.51 -5.46 3.43
CA LEU A 532 -23.50 -4.07 2.97
C LEU A 532 -23.66 -3.04 4.08
N ASP A 533 -24.73 -3.10 4.88
CA ASP A 533 -25.02 -2.08 5.90
C ASP A 533 -23.89 -1.94 6.93
N SER A 534 -23.33 -3.08 7.36
CA SER A 534 -22.20 -3.09 8.31
C SER A 534 -20.92 -2.59 7.66
N ALA A 535 -20.64 -3.01 6.42
CA ALA A 535 -19.47 -2.55 5.68
C ALA A 535 -19.49 -1.02 5.49
N ILE A 536 -20.60 -0.46 5.02
CA ILE A 536 -20.77 1.00 4.85
C ILE A 536 -20.63 1.71 6.20
N PHE A 537 -21.29 1.22 7.25
CA PHE A 537 -21.21 1.84 8.58
C PHE A 537 -19.76 2.00 9.06
N PHE A 538 -18.96 0.94 8.94
CA PHE A 538 -17.58 0.97 9.40
C PHE A 538 -16.65 1.75 8.46
N PHE A 539 -16.87 1.72 7.14
CA PHE A 539 -16.13 2.61 6.24
C PHE A 539 -16.44 4.09 6.48
N ASP A 540 -17.71 4.46 6.72
CA ASP A 540 -18.07 5.85 7.01
C ASP A 540 -17.48 6.33 8.35
N ALA A 541 -17.48 5.47 9.37
CA ALA A 541 -16.77 5.73 10.62
C ALA A 541 -15.27 5.95 10.38
N ALA A 542 -14.63 5.03 9.64
CA ALA A 542 -13.22 5.13 9.28
C ALA A 542 -12.89 6.39 8.48
N ARG A 543 -13.81 6.87 7.63
CA ARG A 543 -13.66 8.08 6.81
C ARG A 543 -13.49 9.35 7.65
N SER A 544 -14.00 9.35 8.89
CA SER A 544 -13.87 10.47 9.83
C SER A 544 -12.45 10.67 10.38
N TYR A 545 -11.54 9.72 10.16
CA TYR A 545 -10.16 9.78 10.63
C TYR A 545 -9.18 10.00 9.49
N LYS A 546 -8.28 10.97 9.67
CA LYS A 546 -7.29 11.39 8.64
C LYS A 546 -6.50 10.22 8.04
N GLN A 547 -6.11 9.24 8.86
CA GLN A 547 -5.22 8.16 8.43
C GLN A 547 -5.93 7.07 7.60
N SER A 548 -7.23 6.87 7.81
CA SER A 548 -8.05 5.87 7.12
C SER A 548 -8.99 6.47 6.07
N LYS A 549 -9.08 7.81 5.99
CA LYS A 549 -10.01 8.52 5.11
C LYS A 549 -9.95 8.03 3.66
N GLN A 550 -8.76 8.01 3.06
CA GLN A 550 -8.58 7.65 1.65
C GLN A 550 -8.95 6.18 1.40
N ALA A 551 -8.45 5.26 2.24
CA ALA A 551 -8.78 3.84 2.16
C ALA A 551 -10.29 3.59 2.28
N ALA A 552 -10.95 4.27 3.22
CA ALA A 552 -12.39 4.17 3.41
C ALA A 552 -13.18 4.68 2.19
N GLU A 553 -12.78 5.80 1.59
CA GLU A 553 -13.43 6.36 0.38
C GLU A 553 -13.25 5.44 -0.84
N THR A 554 -12.05 4.92 -1.05
CA THR A 554 -11.78 3.88 -2.07
C THR A 554 -12.67 2.66 -1.84
N ASN A 555 -12.74 2.18 -0.60
CA ASN A 555 -13.54 1.02 -0.22
C ASN A 555 -15.04 1.21 -0.38
N ILE A 556 -15.57 2.40 -0.09
CA ILE A 556 -16.99 2.71 -0.29
C ILE A 556 -17.33 2.59 -1.78
N LEU A 557 -16.53 3.19 -2.66
CA LEU A 557 -16.74 3.07 -4.11
C LEU A 557 -16.52 1.64 -4.63
N GLY A 558 -15.56 0.91 -4.04
CA GLY A 558 -15.37 -0.52 -4.31
C GLY A 558 -16.63 -1.32 -3.97
N LEU A 559 -17.20 -1.10 -2.78
CA LEU A 559 -18.41 -1.77 -2.32
C LEU A 559 -19.64 -1.41 -3.18
N ILE A 560 -19.76 -0.15 -3.61
CA ILE A 560 -20.83 0.31 -4.52
C ILE A 560 -20.79 -0.47 -5.84
N GLY A 561 -19.59 -0.66 -6.41
CA GLY A 561 -19.43 -1.45 -7.62
C GLY A 561 -19.68 -2.93 -7.40
N GLN A 562 -19.19 -3.49 -6.28
CA GLN A 562 -19.33 -4.90 -5.94
C GLN A 562 -20.79 -5.32 -5.73
N GLU A 563 -21.58 -4.45 -5.09
CA GLU A 563 -22.99 -4.68 -4.73
C GLU A 563 -23.98 -4.04 -5.73
N TYR A 564 -23.49 -3.51 -6.85
CA TYR A 564 -24.30 -2.89 -7.91
C TYR A 564 -25.26 -1.78 -7.40
N LEU A 565 -24.80 -0.96 -6.45
CA LEU A 565 -25.65 0.07 -5.84
C LEU A 565 -25.88 1.26 -6.79
N PRO A 566 -27.12 1.68 -7.07
CA PRO A 566 -27.43 2.70 -8.09
C PRO A 566 -27.11 4.12 -7.60
N ILE A 567 -25.82 4.47 -7.55
CA ILE A 567 -25.29 5.74 -7.05
C ILE A 567 -24.48 6.41 -8.15
N GLN A 568 -24.65 7.73 -8.31
CA GLN A 568 -23.86 8.53 -9.23
C GLN A 568 -22.42 8.69 -8.71
N ALA A 569 -21.48 8.02 -9.40
CA ALA A 569 -20.10 7.95 -8.97
C ALA A 569 -19.40 9.32 -8.93
N ASP A 570 -19.65 10.19 -9.91
CA ASP A 570 -19.06 11.52 -10.00
C ASP A 570 -19.52 12.46 -8.87
N SER A 571 -20.80 12.38 -8.50
CA SER A 571 -21.39 13.11 -7.39
C SER A 571 -20.77 12.69 -6.05
N LEU A 572 -20.53 11.39 -5.87
CA LEU A 572 -19.89 10.88 -4.66
C LEU A 572 -18.42 11.30 -4.56
N VAL A 573 -17.66 11.24 -5.66
CA VAL A 573 -16.27 11.73 -5.70
C VAL A 573 -16.21 13.23 -5.38
N ARG A 574 -17.13 14.04 -5.93
CA ARG A 574 -17.23 15.47 -5.60
C ARG A 574 -17.54 15.70 -4.11
N GLN A 575 -18.38 14.86 -3.52
CA GLN A 575 -18.69 14.94 -2.09
C GLN A 575 -17.49 14.56 -1.21
N PHE A 576 -16.68 13.59 -1.64
CA PHE A 576 -15.46 13.18 -0.93
C PHE A 576 -14.34 14.23 -1.01
N ASP A 577 -14.38 15.08 -2.04
CA ASP A 577 -13.33 16.06 -2.36
C ASP A 577 -11.95 15.39 -2.46
N THR A 578 -11.89 14.30 -3.23
CA THR A 578 -10.72 13.43 -3.37
C THR A 578 -10.19 13.42 -4.79
N HIS A 579 -8.86 13.42 -4.91
CA HIS A 579 -8.13 13.30 -6.16
C HIS A 579 -7.26 12.02 -6.19
N GLU A 580 -7.54 11.09 -5.27
CA GLU A 580 -6.78 9.85 -5.12
C GLU A 580 -7.06 8.89 -6.27
N ALA A 581 -5.99 8.33 -6.83
CA ALA A 581 -6.06 7.55 -8.06
C ALA A 581 -6.94 6.30 -7.93
N LEU A 582 -6.86 5.56 -6.83
CA LEU A 582 -7.68 4.36 -6.61
C LEU A 582 -9.15 4.69 -6.38
N THR A 583 -9.44 5.78 -5.68
CA THR A 583 -10.82 6.23 -5.47
C THR A 583 -11.46 6.65 -6.80
N LEU A 584 -10.75 7.44 -7.62
CA LEU A 584 -11.19 7.80 -8.98
C LEU A 584 -11.31 6.56 -9.89
N SER A 585 -10.39 5.61 -9.76
CA SER A 585 -10.41 4.35 -10.51
C SER A 585 -11.67 3.55 -10.22
N ASN A 586 -12.03 3.37 -8.95
CA ASN A 586 -13.27 2.68 -8.58
C ASN A 586 -14.50 3.45 -9.09
N ALA A 587 -14.50 4.79 -9.00
CA ALA A 587 -15.59 5.60 -9.52
C ALA A 587 -15.80 5.44 -11.03
N LEU A 588 -14.72 5.35 -11.81
CA LEU A 588 -14.79 5.07 -13.25
C LEU A 588 -15.32 3.66 -13.55
N ALA A 589 -14.91 2.65 -12.76
CA ALA A 589 -15.44 1.30 -12.87
C ALA A 589 -16.95 1.25 -12.57
N VAL A 590 -17.40 1.93 -11.51
CA VAL A 590 -18.82 2.07 -11.15
C VAL A 590 -19.59 2.77 -12.27
N ALA A 591 -19.07 3.89 -12.78
CA ALA A 591 -19.71 4.63 -13.86
C ALA A 591 -19.82 3.79 -15.14
N ARG A 592 -18.79 2.98 -15.46
CA ARG A 592 -18.85 2.02 -16.58
C ARG A 592 -19.92 0.95 -16.35
N LEU A 593 -19.92 0.32 -15.17
CA LEU A 593 -20.84 -0.75 -14.81
C LEU A 593 -22.30 -0.29 -14.90
N GLN A 594 -22.57 0.95 -14.51
CA GLN A 594 -23.91 1.53 -14.47
C GLN A 594 -24.25 2.35 -15.72
N GLN A 595 -23.37 2.36 -16.73
CA GLN A 595 -23.52 3.11 -17.98
C GLN A 595 -23.80 4.62 -17.76
N GLN A 596 -23.20 5.20 -16.73
CA GLN A 596 -23.35 6.61 -16.37
C GLN A 596 -22.26 7.46 -17.02
N PRO A 597 -22.51 8.75 -17.33
CA PRO A 597 -21.44 9.68 -17.64
C PRO A 597 -20.54 9.90 -16.42
N PHE A 598 -19.28 10.24 -16.65
CA PHE A 598 -18.34 10.63 -15.59
C PHE A 598 -17.75 12.00 -15.90
N ASP A 599 -18.26 13.03 -15.23
CA ASP A 599 -17.83 14.43 -15.40
C ASP A 599 -16.98 14.89 -14.21
N TYR A 600 -15.78 14.32 -14.08
CA TYR A 600 -14.82 14.73 -13.06
C TYR A 600 -13.41 14.75 -13.67
N PRO A 601 -12.58 15.77 -13.38
CA PRO A 601 -11.25 15.86 -13.96
C PRO A 601 -10.35 14.70 -13.48
N VAL A 602 -9.75 13.98 -14.43
CA VAL A 602 -8.81 12.88 -14.17
C VAL A 602 -7.44 13.21 -14.76
N ASN A 603 -6.40 13.21 -13.95
CA ASN A 603 -5.02 13.41 -14.41
C ASN A 603 -4.31 12.07 -14.64
N LEU A 604 -4.29 11.61 -15.89
CA LEU A 604 -3.68 10.33 -16.30
C LEU A 604 -2.14 10.37 -16.35
N PHE A 605 -1.55 11.56 -16.40
CA PHE A 605 -0.12 11.77 -16.68
C PHE A 605 0.61 12.37 -15.47
N ALA A 606 0.10 12.14 -14.26
CA ALA A 606 0.69 12.67 -13.03
C ALA A 606 2.13 12.16 -12.79
N SER A 607 2.44 10.93 -13.19
CA SER A 607 3.77 10.32 -13.13
C SER A 607 4.07 9.59 -14.43
N LYS A 608 5.35 9.58 -14.83
CA LYS A 608 5.85 8.74 -15.94
C LYS A 608 6.01 7.27 -15.54
N LYS A 609 6.42 7.02 -14.29
CA LYS A 609 6.50 5.68 -13.71
C LYS A 609 5.17 5.38 -13.04
N LEU A 610 4.47 4.39 -13.57
CA LEU A 610 3.21 3.92 -13.03
C LEU A 610 3.48 3.06 -11.78
N ASP A 611 2.54 3.16 -10.86
CA ASP A 611 2.34 2.26 -9.74
C ASP A 611 0.98 1.58 -9.87
N LEU A 612 0.62 0.70 -8.94
CA LEU A 612 -0.65 -0.01 -8.97
C LEU A 612 -1.84 0.96 -9.09
N ALA A 613 -1.81 2.06 -8.33
CA ALA A 613 -2.91 3.02 -8.29
C ALA A 613 -3.12 3.75 -9.62
N SER A 614 -2.05 4.31 -10.18
CA SER A 614 -2.08 5.03 -11.45
C SER A 614 -2.31 4.10 -12.65
N ALA A 615 -1.78 2.88 -12.64
CA ALA A 615 -2.05 1.87 -13.66
C ALA A 615 -3.54 1.45 -13.65
N THR A 616 -4.12 1.24 -12.48
CA THR A 616 -5.54 0.86 -12.34
C THR A 616 -6.45 2.00 -12.82
N LEU A 617 -6.14 3.23 -12.42
CA LEU A 617 -6.84 4.43 -12.90
C LEU A 617 -6.81 4.53 -14.43
N LEU A 618 -5.63 4.32 -15.03
CA LEU A 618 -5.46 4.38 -16.48
C LEU A 618 -6.27 3.28 -17.19
N ASN A 619 -6.28 2.05 -16.65
CA ASN A 619 -7.11 0.97 -17.18
C ASN A 619 -8.59 1.35 -17.17
N ASN A 620 -9.13 1.70 -15.99
CA ASN A 620 -10.55 1.99 -15.85
C ASN A 620 -10.97 3.24 -16.64
N TYR A 621 -10.08 4.21 -16.78
CA TYR A 621 -10.32 5.37 -17.65
C TYR A 621 -10.43 4.98 -19.12
N LEU A 622 -9.51 4.15 -19.62
CA LEU A 622 -9.55 3.64 -21.00
C LEU A 622 -10.86 2.89 -21.26
N VAL A 623 -11.24 1.99 -20.36
CA VAL A 623 -12.44 1.17 -20.44
C VAL A 623 -13.71 2.02 -20.41
N HIS A 624 -13.78 3.02 -19.53
CA HIS A 624 -14.91 3.94 -19.46
C HIS A 624 -15.01 4.85 -20.69
N SER A 625 -13.87 5.33 -21.19
CA SER A 625 -13.80 6.38 -22.22
C SER A 625 -13.61 5.86 -23.66
N LEU A 626 -13.71 4.55 -23.88
CA LEU A 626 -13.46 3.88 -25.17
C LEU A 626 -13.98 4.64 -26.40
N THR A 627 -15.23 5.11 -26.35
CA THR A 627 -15.89 5.75 -27.50
C THR A 627 -15.55 7.23 -27.69
N LYS A 628 -14.99 7.88 -26.65
CA LYS A 628 -14.75 9.34 -26.56
C LYS A 628 -13.27 9.72 -26.68
N LEU A 629 -12.35 8.76 -26.62
CA LEU A 629 -10.91 9.02 -26.71
C LEU A 629 -10.53 9.59 -28.07
N ASP A 630 -9.86 10.75 -28.07
CA ASP A 630 -9.23 11.30 -29.27
C ASP A 630 -7.90 10.59 -29.59
N THR A 631 -7.42 10.75 -30.83
CA THR A 631 -6.21 10.08 -31.32
C THR A 631 -4.92 10.57 -30.64
N THR A 632 -4.88 11.84 -30.23
CA THR A 632 -3.70 12.44 -29.58
C THR A 632 -3.53 11.91 -28.17
N THR A 633 -4.62 11.84 -27.40
CA THR A 633 -4.66 11.27 -26.06
C THR A 633 -4.32 9.79 -26.11
N LEU A 634 -4.91 9.02 -27.03
CA LEU A 634 -4.63 7.59 -27.16
C LEU A 634 -3.16 7.32 -27.50
N HIS A 635 -2.55 8.12 -28.39
CA HIS A 635 -1.13 7.98 -28.72
C HIS A 635 -0.24 8.26 -27.52
N ARG A 636 -0.56 9.30 -26.74
CA ARG A 636 0.20 9.66 -25.55
C ARG A 636 0.09 8.62 -24.43
N ILE A 637 -1.08 7.97 -24.30
CA ILE A 637 -1.27 6.80 -23.43
C ILE A 637 -0.43 5.63 -23.93
N HIS A 638 -0.41 5.36 -25.24
CA HIS A 638 0.41 4.30 -25.83
C HIS A 638 1.89 4.47 -25.47
N GLU A 639 2.45 5.67 -25.65
CA GLU A 639 3.84 5.98 -25.30
C GLU A 639 4.11 5.72 -23.82
N LEU A 640 3.21 6.15 -22.93
CA LEU A 640 3.33 5.91 -21.49
C LEU A 640 3.32 4.42 -21.14
N VAL A 641 2.38 3.65 -21.70
CA VAL A 641 2.24 2.22 -21.44
C VAL A 641 3.45 1.46 -21.96
N THR A 642 3.92 1.76 -23.17
CA THR A 642 5.02 1.02 -23.81
C THR A 642 6.41 1.36 -23.31
N ASP A 643 6.56 2.40 -22.48
CA ASP A 643 7.83 2.70 -21.83
C ASP A 643 8.32 1.51 -20.98
N SER A 644 9.59 1.17 -21.15
CA SER A 644 10.30 0.13 -20.39
C SER A 644 10.19 0.30 -18.86
N VAL A 645 9.99 1.52 -18.38
CA VAL A 645 9.82 1.82 -16.94
C VAL A 645 8.52 1.23 -16.38
N ASN A 646 7.54 0.93 -17.24
CA ASN A 646 6.19 0.48 -16.85
C ASN A 646 5.93 -1.00 -17.16
N LEU A 647 6.98 -1.80 -17.36
CA LEU A 647 6.90 -3.21 -17.77
C LEU A 647 5.91 -4.04 -16.93
N ASP A 648 5.90 -3.84 -15.60
CA ASP A 648 5.05 -4.58 -14.65
C ASP A 648 3.53 -4.46 -14.92
N TYR A 649 3.10 -3.40 -15.62
CA TYR A 649 1.68 -3.11 -15.89
C TYR A 649 1.33 -3.21 -17.39
N GLN A 650 2.31 -3.47 -18.26
CA GLN A 650 2.13 -3.42 -19.70
C GLN A 650 1.08 -4.40 -20.21
N GLU A 651 1.09 -5.64 -19.72
CA GLU A 651 0.19 -6.70 -20.20
C GLU A 651 -1.29 -6.30 -20.05
N ALA A 652 -1.68 -5.87 -18.84
CA ALA A 652 -3.06 -5.46 -18.55
C ALA A 652 -3.44 -4.18 -19.31
N LEU A 653 -2.58 -3.16 -19.32
CA LEU A 653 -2.87 -1.88 -19.96
C LEU A 653 -2.93 -1.97 -21.49
N LYS A 654 -2.06 -2.78 -22.11
CA LYS A 654 -2.07 -3.02 -23.56
C LYS A 654 -3.36 -3.71 -24.00
N ALA A 655 -3.95 -4.57 -23.19
CA ALA A 655 -5.22 -5.21 -23.52
C ALA A 655 -6.35 -4.17 -23.69
N SER A 656 -6.50 -3.26 -22.74
CA SER A 656 -7.47 -2.16 -22.80
C SER A 656 -7.13 -1.14 -23.90
N LEU A 657 -5.84 -0.89 -24.13
CA LEU A 657 -5.36 -0.03 -25.21
C LEU A 657 -5.69 -0.61 -26.59
N ALA A 658 -5.55 -1.92 -26.79
CA ALA A 658 -5.91 -2.59 -28.03
C ALA A 658 -7.41 -2.43 -28.31
N GLN A 659 -8.27 -2.56 -27.29
CA GLN A 659 -9.70 -2.30 -27.46
C GLN A 659 -9.95 -0.84 -27.86
N ALA A 660 -9.27 0.13 -27.23
CA ALA A 660 -9.40 1.53 -27.61
C ALA A 660 -8.99 1.81 -29.08
N TYR A 661 -7.92 1.16 -29.58
CA TYR A 661 -7.55 1.23 -31.00
C TYR A 661 -8.59 0.61 -31.91
N TYR A 662 -9.18 -0.51 -31.51
CA TYR A 662 -10.24 -1.17 -32.26
C TYR A 662 -11.45 -0.25 -32.45
N TYR A 663 -11.89 0.43 -31.39
CA TYR A 663 -12.97 1.44 -31.46
C TYR A 663 -12.65 2.69 -32.29
N GLN A 664 -11.37 2.97 -32.53
CA GLN A 664 -10.94 4.01 -33.47
C GLN A 664 -10.81 3.49 -34.90
N ASN A 665 -11.32 2.29 -35.19
CA ASN A 665 -11.20 1.57 -36.45
C ASN A 665 -9.74 1.28 -36.86
N ASN A 666 -8.79 1.37 -35.93
CA ASN A 666 -7.39 1.00 -36.16
C ASN A 666 -7.18 -0.47 -35.78
N VAL A 667 -7.84 -1.35 -36.54
CA VAL A 667 -7.82 -2.81 -36.36
C VAL A 667 -6.41 -3.37 -36.50
N THR A 668 -5.60 -2.83 -37.41
CA THR A 668 -4.18 -3.19 -37.56
C THR A 668 -3.45 -3.08 -36.22
N ARG A 669 -3.56 -1.93 -35.55
CA ARG A 669 -2.86 -1.71 -34.28
C ARG A 669 -3.46 -2.57 -33.17
N ALA A 670 -4.78 -2.69 -33.11
CA ALA A 670 -5.47 -3.51 -32.13
C ALA A 670 -5.02 -4.99 -32.19
N LEU A 671 -5.03 -5.59 -33.38
CA LEU A 671 -4.58 -6.97 -33.59
C LEU A 671 -3.09 -7.11 -33.33
N SER A 672 -2.25 -6.16 -33.75
CA SER A 672 -0.80 -6.22 -33.47
C SER A 672 -0.50 -6.29 -31.97
N ILE A 673 -1.23 -5.52 -31.16
CA ILE A 673 -1.09 -5.54 -29.71
C ILE A 673 -1.62 -6.86 -29.14
N MET A 674 -2.76 -7.36 -29.62
CA MET A 674 -3.29 -8.66 -29.17
C MET A 674 -2.36 -9.82 -29.52
N SER A 675 -1.74 -9.84 -30.70
CA SER A 675 -0.77 -10.85 -31.10
C SER A 675 0.50 -10.78 -30.24
N GLU A 676 0.99 -9.57 -29.94
CA GLU A 676 2.10 -9.37 -29.00
C GLU A 676 1.76 -9.95 -27.62
N LEU A 677 0.59 -9.63 -27.08
CA LEU A 677 0.13 -10.12 -25.78
C LEU A 677 -0.08 -11.64 -25.77
N ALA A 678 -0.68 -12.20 -26.83
CA ALA A 678 -0.87 -13.63 -26.98
C ALA A 678 0.48 -14.39 -27.07
N TYR A 679 1.51 -13.77 -27.62
CA TYR A 679 2.85 -14.35 -27.71
C TYR A 679 3.63 -14.27 -26.38
N LEU A 680 3.53 -13.13 -25.68
CA LEU A 680 4.29 -12.90 -24.45
C LEU A 680 3.65 -13.53 -23.20
N SER A 681 2.32 -13.64 -23.18
CA SER A 681 1.59 -14.12 -22.01
C SER A 681 1.60 -15.64 -21.88
N GLN A 682 1.97 -16.14 -20.70
CA GLN A 682 1.91 -17.58 -20.41
C GLN A 682 0.54 -18.03 -19.89
N ILE A 683 -0.22 -17.12 -19.28
CA ILE A 683 -1.45 -17.45 -18.53
C ILE A 683 -2.70 -16.90 -19.24
N MET A 684 -2.61 -15.71 -19.85
CA MET A 684 -3.76 -15.03 -20.46
C MET A 684 -3.83 -15.19 -21.98
N GLN A 685 -3.02 -16.09 -22.57
CA GLN A 685 -3.03 -16.36 -24.01
C GLN A 685 -4.42 -16.70 -24.55
N GLY A 686 -5.20 -17.53 -23.83
CA GLY A 686 -6.57 -17.88 -24.21
C GLY A 686 -7.50 -16.66 -24.29
N LYS A 687 -7.35 -15.70 -23.37
CA LYS A 687 -8.15 -14.46 -23.33
C LYS A 687 -7.86 -13.55 -24.52
N PHE A 688 -6.58 -13.30 -24.83
CA PHE A 688 -6.21 -12.41 -25.92
C PHE A 688 -6.64 -12.97 -27.28
N ASN A 689 -6.45 -14.27 -27.48
CA ASN A 689 -6.93 -14.94 -28.69
C ASN A 689 -8.46 -15.00 -28.78
N TYR A 690 -9.16 -15.12 -27.66
CA TYR A 690 -10.63 -15.05 -27.65
C TYR A 690 -11.14 -13.70 -28.16
N ILE A 691 -10.56 -12.59 -27.69
CA ILE A 691 -10.95 -11.24 -28.15
C ILE A 691 -10.52 -11.02 -29.60
N ALA A 692 -9.30 -11.43 -29.99
CA ALA A 692 -8.84 -11.32 -31.37
C ALA A 692 -9.71 -12.14 -32.34
N GLY A 693 -10.19 -13.33 -31.92
CA GLY A 693 -11.10 -14.15 -32.70
C GLY A 693 -12.48 -13.50 -32.88
N LEU A 694 -13.01 -12.87 -31.84
CA LEU A 694 -14.24 -12.09 -31.92
C LEU A 694 -14.11 -10.91 -32.89
N TRP A 695 -13.02 -10.14 -32.80
CA TRP A 695 -12.75 -9.07 -33.76
C TRP A 695 -12.59 -9.59 -35.18
N ALA A 696 -11.90 -10.71 -35.39
CA ALA A 696 -11.79 -11.31 -36.72
C ALA A 696 -13.16 -11.73 -37.29
N LEU A 697 -14.06 -12.26 -36.46
CA LEU A 697 -15.45 -12.54 -36.88
C LEU A 697 -16.22 -11.26 -37.23
N GLU A 698 -16.12 -10.22 -36.41
CA GLU A 698 -16.77 -8.94 -36.67
C GLU A 698 -16.28 -8.29 -37.97
N GLN A 699 -14.98 -8.44 -38.27
CA GLN A 699 -14.38 -7.99 -39.52
C GLN A 699 -14.70 -8.92 -40.73
N GLY A 700 -15.57 -9.92 -40.56
CA GLY A 700 -16.00 -10.82 -41.64
C GLY A 700 -14.94 -11.84 -42.07
N CYS A 701 -13.97 -12.16 -41.23
CA CYS A 701 -12.85 -13.08 -41.51
C CYS A 701 -12.87 -14.31 -40.61
N PRO A 702 -13.78 -15.27 -40.87
CA PRO A 702 -13.97 -16.43 -39.99
C PRO A 702 -12.75 -17.35 -39.91
N GLU A 703 -11.92 -17.46 -40.95
CA GLU A 703 -10.72 -18.30 -40.90
C GLU A 703 -9.65 -17.73 -39.98
N LEU A 704 -9.48 -16.41 -39.94
CA LEU A 704 -8.59 -15.76 -38.98
C LEU A 704 -9.14 -15.90 -37.55
N ALA A 705 -10.46 -15.84 -37.41
CA ALA A 705 -11.12 -16.11 -36.14
C ALA A 705 -10.86 -17.53 -35.65
N LEU A 706 -10.91 -18.54 -36.54
CA LEU A 706 -10.60 -19.93 -36.21
C LEU A 706 -9.19 -20.11 -35.66
N GLN A 707 -8.19 -19.50 -36.32
CA GLN A 707 -6.80 -19.55 -35.83
C GLN A 707 -6.69 -19.05 -34.39
N SER A 708 -7.42 -17.99 -34.04
CA SER A 708 -7.42 -17.43 -32.70
C SER A 708 -8.25 -18.30 -31.73
N PHE A 709 -9.45 -18.71 -32.11
CA PHE A 709 -10.31 -19.52 -31.25
C PHE A 709 -9.73 -20.91 -30.96
N ASP A 710 -8.96 -21.51 -31.86
CA ASP A 710 -8.30 -22.79 -31.60
C ASP A 710 -7.38 -22.69 -30.38
N TYR A 711 -6.62 -21.59 -30.25
CA TYR A 711 -5.86 -21.31 -29.01
C TYR A 711 -6.80 -21.12 -27.82
N ALA A 712 -7.84 -20.27 -27.94
CA ALA A 712 -8.76 -20.02 -26.83
C ALA A 712 -9.48 -21.29 -26.31
N VAL A 713 -9.81 -22.22 -27.21
CA VAL A 713 -10.40 -23.53 -26.90
C VAL A 713 -9.39 -24.43 -26.20
N GLN A 714 -8.12 -24.46 -26.63
CA GLN A 714 -7.07 -25.24 -25.96
C GLN A 714 -6.86 -24.81 -24.50
N PHE A 715 -7.03 -23.52 -24.21
CA PHE A 715 -6.95 -22.97 -22.85
C PHE A 715 -8.29 -22.99 -22.09
N ASP A 716 -9.33 -23.62 -22.64
CA ASP A 716 -10.69 -23.72 -22.07
C ASP A 716 -11.25 -22.36 -21.62
N TYR A 717 -11.00 -21.30 -22.39
CA TYR A 717 -11.38 -19.94 -22.02
C TYR A 717 -12.82 -19.61 -22.42
N LYS A 718 -13.70 -19.39 -21.43
CA LYS A 718 -15.11 -18.95 -21.59
C LYS A 718 -15.88 -19.75 -22.65
N ASP A 719 -16.62 -19.05 -23.51
CA ASP A 719 -17.45 -19.60 -24.57
C ASP A 719 -16.66 -19.81 -25.87
N ALA A 720 -15.34 -19.96 -25.83
CA ALA A 720 -14.51 -20.12 -27.02
C ALA A 720 -14.99 -21.25 -27.93
N ARG A 721 -15.53 -22.35 -27.36
CA ARG A 721 -16.07 -23.47 -28.13
C ARG A 721 -17.32 -23.08 -28.93
N LEU A 722 -18.18 -22.23 -28.38
CA LEU A 722 -19.36 -21.71 -29.08
C LEU A 722 -18.92 -20.88 -30.28
N TYR A 723 -18.02 -19.91 -30.06
CA TYR A 723 -17.60 -19.01 -31.12
C TYR A 723 -16.72 -19.71 -32.17
N ASN A 724 -15.95 -20.72 -31.79
CA ASN A 724 -15.27 -21.60 -32.73
C ASN A 724 -16.27 -22.36 -33.62
N ALA A 725 -17.36 -22.91 -33.07
CA ALA A 725 -18.39 -23.60 -33.86
C ALA A 725 -19.10 -22.66 -34.85
N ILE A 726 -19.40 -21.42 -34.42
CA ILE A 726 -19.96 -20.39 -35.30
C ILE A 726 -18.96 -20.03 -36.40
N ALA A 727 -17.69 -19.78 -36.05
CA ALA A 727 -16.64 -19.47 -37.02
C ALA A 727 -16.41 -20.61 -38.04
N LEU A 728 -16.51 -21.87 -37.62
CA LEU A 728 -16.40 -23.03 -38.52
C LEU A 728 -17.57 -23.07 -39.52
N ALA A 729 -18.78 -22.74 -39.06
CA ALA A 729 -19.95 -22.65 -39.92
C ALA A 729 -19.84 -21.48 -40.92
N GLU A 730 -19.41 -20.30 -40.46
CA GLU A 730 -19.15 -19.11 -41.29
C GLU A 730 -18.07 -19.37 -42.35
N ALA A 731 -16.96 -20.03 -41.97
CA ALA A 731 -15.89 -20.45 -42.88
C ALA A 731 -16.30 -21.62 -43.82
N ARG A 732 -17.52 -22.16 -43.66
CA ARG A 732 -18.06 -23.31 -44.40
C ARG A 732 -17.21 -24.58 -44.32
N TYR A 733 -16.49 -24.79 -43.22
CA TYR A 733 -15.79 -26.04 -42.93
C TYR A 733 -16.77 -27.09 -42.40
N LEU A 734 -17.63 -27.60 -43.29
CA LEU A 734 -18.80 -28.39 -42.92
C LEU A 734 -18.50 -29.63 -42.05
N PRO A 735 -17.46 -30.46 -42.34
CA PRO A 735 -17.14 -31.60 -41.49
C PRO A 735 -16.80 -31.19 -40.05
N GLU A 736 -15.92 -30.20 -39.90
CA GLU A 736 -15.45 -29.68 -38.62
C GLU A 736 -16.57 -28.95 -37.89
N ALA A 737 -17.35 -28.13 -38.58
CA ALA A 737 -18.49 -27.40 -38.03
C ALA A 737 -19.55 -28.34 -37.45
N ARG A 738 -19.81 -29.48 -38.10
CA ARG A 738 -20.73 -30.51 -37.57
C ARG A 738 -20.23 -31.11 -36.27
N VAL A 739 -18.94 -31.45 -36.21
CA VAL A 739 -18.31 -32.00 -35.00
C VAL A 739 -18.32 -30.96 -33.87
N ALA A 740 -18.02 -29.70 -34.18
CA ALA A 740 -18.07 -28.62 -33.20
C ALA A 740 -19.49 -28.37 -32.69
N ALA A 741 -20.50 -28.35 -33.56
CA ALA A 741 -21.90 -28.23 -33.18
C ALA A 741 -22.35 -29.40 -32.28
N ASP A 742 -21.92 -30.63 -32.57
CA ASP A 742 -22.15 -31.79 -31.71
C ASP A 742 -21.54 -31.62 -30.31
N SER A 743 -20.34 -31.04 -30.23
CA SER A 743 -19.67 -30.80 -28.95
C SER A 743 -20.44 -29.81 -28.07
N LEU A 744 -21.16 -28.84 -28.66
CA LEU A 744 -21.95 -27.85 -27.92
C LEU A 744 -23.16 -28.47 -27.21
N LEU A 745 -23.66 -29.62 -27.68
CA LEU A 745 -24.77 -30.35 -27.04
C LEU A 745 -24.41 -30.85 -25.64
N LEU A 746 -23.12 -30.98 -25.33
CA LEU A 746 -22.59 -31.38 -24.03
C LEU A 746 -22.31 -30.18 -23.10
N HIS A 747 -22.57 -28.95 -23.56
CA HIS A 747 -22.29 -27.75 -22.78
C HIS A 747 -23.23 -27.64 -21.56
N LYS A 748 -22.78 -27.00 -20.47
CA LYS A 748 -23.58 -26.84 -19.24
C LYS A 748 -24.76 -25.89 -19.42
N ASN A 749 -24.56 -24.81 -20.19
CA ASN A 749 -25.57 -23.78 -20.49
C ASN A 749 -26.57 -24.26 -21.57
N GLU A 750 -27.87 -24.23 -21.27
CA GLU A 750 -28.93 -24.66 -22.19
C GLU A 750 -29.02 -23.79 -23.45
N ASN A 751 -28.78 -22.48 -23.35
CA ASN A 751 -28.81 -21.59 -24.52
C ASN A 751 -27.74 -22.00 -25.55
N ILE A 752 -26.56 -22.38 -25.05
CA ILE A 752 -25.46 -22.87 -25.91
C ILE A 752 -25.79 -24.24 -26.52
N ARG A 753 -26.47 -25.12 -25.75
CA ARG A 753 -26.97 -26.40 -26.30
C ARG A 753 -27.99 -26.17 -27.41
N GLU A 754 -28.89 -25.20 -27.27
CA GLU A 754 -29.89 -24.88 -28.29
C GLU A 754 -29.22 -24.34 -29.57
N ILE A 755 -28.24 -23.44 -29.45
CA ILE A 755 -27.44 -22.99 -30.60
C ILE A 755 -26.75 -24.20 -31.27
N GLY A 756 -26.19 -25.12 -30.49
CA GLY A 756 -25.63 -26.38 -30.99
C GLY A 756 -26.64 -27.23 -31.78
N ARG A 757 -27.88 -27.38 -31.28
CA ARG A 757 -28.96 -28.11 -31.97
C ARG A 757 -29.34 -27.43 -33.29
N GLN A 758 -29.47 -26.11 -33.27
CA GLN A 758 -29.82 -25.31 -34.44
C GLN A 758 -28.75 -25.44 -35.53
N LEU A 759 -27.48 -25.21 -35.19
CA LEU A 759 -26.35 -25.38 -36.11
C LEU A 759 -26.28 -26.80 -36.65
N LYS A 760 -26.38 -27.82 -35.79
CA LYS A 760 -26.36 -29.23 -36.20
C LYS A 760 -27.47 -29.55 -37.19
N ARG A 761 -28.70 -29.11 -36.93
CA ARG A 761 -29.85 -29.36 -37.81
C ARG A 761 -29.61 -28.81 -39.21
N VAL A 762 -29.17 -27.56 -39.33
CA VAL A 762 -28.89 -26.94 -40.63
C VAL A 762 -27.70 -27.58 -41.34
N LEU A 763 -26.61 -27.84 -40.61
CA LEU A 763 -25.38 -28.40 -41.16
C LEU A 763 -25.55 -29.84 -41.65
N THR A 764 -26.49 -30.61 -41.09
CA THR A 764 -26.76 -32.02 -41.45
C THR A 764 -27.97 -32.24 -42.35
N ALA A 765 -28.76 -31.21 -42.66
CA ALA A 765 -30.00 -31.32 -43.43
C ALA A 765 -29.80 -32.01 -44.80
N SER A 766 -30.57 -33.06 -45.07
CA SER A 766 -30.55 -33.78 -46.36
C SER A 766 -31.58 -33.23 -47.36
N SER A 767 -32.67 -32.64 -46.87
CA SER A 767 -33.70 -31.94 -47.63
C SER A 767 -33.83 -30.50 -47.17
N ILE A 768 -34.21 -29.61 -48.07
CA ILE A 768 -34.45 -28.18 -47.82
C ILE A 768 -35.93 -27.92 -47.50
N ASP A 769 -36.82 -28.82 -47.93
CA ASP A 769 -38.27 -28.63 -47.83
C ASP A 769 -38.79 -28.68 -46.38
N ASP A 770 -38.05 -29.34 -45.48
CA ASP A 770 -38.41 -29.50 -44.06
C ASP A 770 -37.82 -28.39 -43.15
N LEU A 771 -37.15 -27.40 -43.75
CA LEU A 771 -36.52 -26.28 -43.03
C LEU A 771 -37.51 -25.12 -42.86
N ASN A 772 -37.55 -24.52 -41.68
CA ASN A 772 -38.23 -23.24 -41.48
C ASN A 772 -37.44 -22.07 -42.13
N ASP A 773 -38.02 -20.87 -42.19
CA ASP A 773 -37.40 -19.75 -42.91
C ASP A 773 -36.04 -19.32 -42.31
N LEU A 774 -35.86 -19.38 -40.99
CA LEU A 774 -34.58 -19.11 -40.33
C LEU A 774 -33.53 -20.17 -40.69
N GLU A 775 -33.93 -21.44 -40.68
CA GLU A 775 -33.06 -22.57 -41.06
C GLU A 775 -32.70 -22.53 -42.55
N LYS A 776 -33.62 -22.10 -43.43
CA LYS A 776 -33.36 -21.86 -44.86
C LYS A 776 -32.36 -20.73 -45.05
N TYR A 777 -32.50 -19.63 -44.32
CA TYR A 777 -31.52 -18.53 -44.29
C TYR A 777 -30.14 -19.04 -43.85
N GLN A 778 -30.06 -19.77 -42.75
CA GLN A 778 -28.80 -20.36 -42.27
C GLN A 778 -28.22 -21.36 -43.27
N PHE A 779 -29.06 -22.12 -43.97
CA PHE A 779 -28.61 -23.02 -45.04
C PHE A 779 -27.99 -22.22 -46.20
N CYS A 780 -28.61 -21.13 -46.64
CA CYS A 780 -28.05 -20.21 -47.64
C CYS A 780 -26.69 -19.65 -47.20
N ARG A 781 -26.55 -19.30 -45.93
CA ARG A 781 -25.33 -18.73 -45.36
C ARG A 781 -24.21 -19.77 -45.28
N TYR A 782 -24.43 -20.89 -44.58
CA TYR A 782 -23.39 -21.86 -44.24
C TYR A 782 -23.10 -22.91 -45.32
N ARG A 783 -24.05 -23.21 -46.22
CA ARG A 783 -23.93 -24.37 -47.12
C ARG A 783 -23.88 -24.05 -48.60
N ILE A 784 -24.32 -22.87 -49.03
CA ILE A 784 -24.33 -22.51 -50.45
C ILE A 784 -23.08 -21.68 -50.79
N GLY A 785 -22.27 -22.19 -51.72
CA GLY A 785 -21.09 -21.54 -52.31
C GLY A 785 -21.43 -20.34 -53.19
N VAL A 786 -20.48 -19.43 -53.45
CA VAL A 786 -20.70 -18.36 -54.45
C VAL A 786 -20.90 -18.90 -55.87
N SER A 787 -20.45 -20.13 -56.14
CA SER A 787 -20.60 -20.79 -57.43
C SER A 787 -21.99 -21.37 -57.69
N ASP A 788 -22.76 -21.71 -56.65
CA ASP A 788 -24.05 -22.41 -56.77
C ASP A 788 -25.23 -21.43 -56.73
N THR A 789 -25.29 -20.56 -57.73
CA THR A 789 -26.35 -19.55 -57.86
C THR A 789 -27.72 -20.17 -58.10
N VAL A 790 -27.78 -21.38 -58.69
CA VAL A 790 -29.03 -22.07 -59.01
C VAL A 790 -29.71 -22.57 -57.74
N LEU A 791 -28.97 -23.25 -56.86
CA LEU A 791 -29.50 -23.71 -55.58
C LEU A 791 -29.91 -22.53 -54.69
N PHE A 792 -29.09 -21.47 -54.68
CA PHE A 792 -29.40 -20.25 -53.94
C PHE A 792 -30.71 -19.62 -54.40
N GLU A 793 -30.88 -19.37 -55.71
CA GLU A 793 -32.09 -18.76 -56.27
C GLU A 793 -33.32 -19.62 -56.03
N ARG A 794 -33.19 -20.95 -56.12
CA ARG A 794 -34.28 -21.87 -55.79
C ARG A 794 -34.70 -21.73 -54.34
N LEU A 795 -33.74 -21.69 -53.40
CA LEU A 795 -34.02 -21.65 -51.97
C LEU A 795 -34.52 -20.28 -51.50
N VAL A 796 -33.83 -19.20 -51.85
CA VAL A 796 -34.15 -17.83 -51.37
C VAL A 796 -35.56 -17.40 -51.78
N ASN A 797 -36.07 -17.91 -52.91
CA ASN A 797 -37.43 -17.63 -53.36
C ASN A 797 -38.52 -18.34 -52.54
N THR A 798 -38.16 -19.33 -51.72
CA THR A 798 -39.08 -20.06 -50.82
C THR A 798 -39.12 -19.50 -49.39
N ILE A 799 -38.30 -18.49 -49.09
CA ILE A 799 -38.34 -17.77 -47.81
C ILE A 799 -39.49 -16.75 -47.89
N LEU A 800 -40.44 -16.85 -46.95
CA LEU A 800 -41.62 -15.98 -46.87
C LEU A 800 -41.37 -14.76 -45.99
N ASP A 801 -40.53 -14.90 -44.97
CA ASP A 801 -40.05 -13.78 -44.17
C ASP A 801 -39.18 -12.84 -45.03
N ASN A 802 -39.63 -11.59 -45.19
CA ASN A 802 -38.94 -10.62 -46.06
C ASN A 802 -37.57 -10.21 -45.52
N ASP A 803 -37.40 -10.12 -44.20
CA ASP A 803 -36.15 -9.67 -43.59
C ASP A 803 -35.08 -10.76 -43.77
N LEU A 804 -35.43 -12.03 -43.56
CA LEU A 804 -34.54 -13.16 -43.82
C LEU A 804 -34.24 -13.34 -45.32
N LYS A 805 -35.22 -13.08 -46.18
CA LYS A 805 -35.03 -13.11 -47.64
C LYS A 805 -34.08 -12.02 -48.11
N VAL A 806 -34.27 -10.78 -47.66
CA VAL A 806 -33.38 -9.66 -47.98
C VAL A 806 -31.99 -9.90 -47.40
N SER A 807 -31.87 -10.38 -46.16
CA SER A 807 -30.58 -10.74 -45.55
C SER A 807 -29.83 -11.78 -46.40
N SER A 808 -30.52 -12.84 -46.83
CA SER A 808 -29.93 -13.85 -47.73
C SER A 808 -29.40 -13.24 -49.04
N LEU A 809 -30.19 -12.35 -49.66
CA LEU A 809 -29.84 -11.69 -50.92
C LEU A 809 -28.66 -10.72 -50.76
N LEU A 810 -28.64 -9.91 -49.71
CA LEU A 810 -27.57 -8.95 -49.42
C LEU A 810 -26.26 -9.67 -49.11
N GLU A 811 -26.27 -10.68 -48.24
CA GLU A 811 -25.07 -11.45 -47.91
C GLU A 811 -24.53 -12.22 -49.13
N MET A 812 -25.41 -12.75 -49.98
CA MET A 812 -24.97 -13.34 -51.25
C MET A 812 -24.40 -12.26 -52.20
N ALA A 813 -24.97 -11.06 -52.24
CA ALA A 813 -24.43 -9.95 -53.02
C ALA A 813 -23.03 -9.54 -52.55
N GLU A 814 -22.81 -9.42 -51.24
CA GLU A 814 -21.50 -9.17 -50.61
C GLU A 814 -20.49 -10.25 -51.01
N ARG A 815 -20.82 -11.53 -50.79
CA ARG A 815 -19.91 -12.64 -51.16
C ARG A 815 -19.59 -12.68 -52.66
N GLN A 816 -20.54 -12.36 -53.53
CA GLN A 816 -20.28 -12.25 -54.98
C GLN A 816 -19.38 -11.05 -55.29
N PHE A 817 -19.55 -9.94 -54.58
CA PHE A 817 -18.71 -8.75 -54.72
C PHE A 817 -17.27 -9.03 -54.29
N ASP A 818 -17.07 -9.74 -53.17
CA ASP A 818 -15.77 -10.19 -52.66
C ASP A 818 -15.03 -11.11 -53.65
N MET A 819 -15.78 -11.83 -54.49
CA MET A 819 -15.23 -12.67 -55.56
C MET A 819 -15.09 -11.94 -56.90
N THR A 820 -15.22 -10.61 -56.91
CA THR A 820 -15.18 -9.74 -58.10
C THR A 820 -16.28 -10.01 -59.12
N HIS A 821 -17.34 -10.74 -58.75
CA HIS A 821 -18.52 -11.00 -59.59
C HIS A 821 -19.52 -9.82 -59.50
N THR A 822 -19.06 -8.60 -59.75
CA THR A 822 -19.81 -7.35 -59.50
C THR A 822 -21.17 -7.30 -60.20
N LYS A 823 -21.29 -7.88 -61.40
CA LYS A 823 -22.59 -7.94 -62.12
C LYS A 823 -23.62 -8.79 -61.37
N THR A 824 -23.20 -9.93 -60.83
CA THR A 824 -24.04 -10.83 -60.05
C THR A 824 -24.41 -10.21 -58.70
N ALA A 825 -23.44 -9.54 -58.06
CA ALA A 825 -23.69 -8.78 -56.83
C ALA A 825 -24.78 -7.70 -57.03
N ILE A 826 -24.66 -6.88 -58.08
CA ILE A 826 -25.67 -5.86 -58.43
C ILE A 826 -27.03 -6.49 -58.71
N ARG A 827 -27.06 -7.65 -59.38
CA ARG A 827 -28.32 -8.36 -59.65
C ARG A 827 -29.04 -8.75 -58.36
N TYR A 828 -28.34 -9.34 -57.38
CA TYR A 828 -28.95 -9.71 -56.10
C TYR A 828 -29.33 -8.48 -55.26
N LEU A 829 -28.50 -7.43 -55.27
CA LEU A 829 -28.84 -6.15 -54.64
C LEU A 829 -30.11 -5.55 -55.24
N THR A 830 -30.28 -5.59 -56.57
CA THR A 830 -31.48 -5.07 -57.25
C THR A 830 -32.73 -5.87 -56.88
N GLN A 831 -32.60 -7.19 -56.65
CA GLN A 831 -33.73 -8.03 -56.21
C GLN A 831 -34.25 -7.70 -54.81
N THR A 832 -33.44 -7.02 -53.98
CA THR A 832 -33.91 -6.50 -52.69
C THR A 832 -34.78 -5.24 -52.84
N SER A 833 -34.71 -4.55 -53.98
CA SER A 833 -35.45 -3.32 -54.22
C SER A 833 -36.96 -3.58 -54.32
N GLY A 834 -37.75 -2.95 -53.45
CA GLY A 834 -39.21 -3.06 -53.45
C GLY A 834 -39.79 -4.15 -52.55
N LEU A 835 -38.96 -4.90 -51.82
CA LEU A 835 -39.43 -5.79 -50.75
C LEU A 835 -39.68 -4.99 -49.45
N PRO A 836 -40.82 -5.19 -48.76
CA PRO A 836 -41.08 -4.51 -47.50
C PRO A 836 -40.28 -5.17 -46.38
N VAL A 837 -39.29 -4.43 -45.87
CA VAL A 837 -38.39 -4.83 -44.77
C VAL A 837 -38.84 -4.15 -43.48
N GLN A 838 -38.91 -4.89 -42.38
CA GLN A 838 -39.25 -4.33 -41.05
C GLN A 838 -37.99 -3.86 -40.32
N ASP A 839 -36.89 -4.59 -40.47
CA ASP A 839 -35.60 -4.23 -39.91
C ASP A 839 -34.97 -3.00 -40.59
N LYS A 840 -34.83 -1.92 -39.83
CA LYS A 840 -34.20 -0.67 -40.30
C LYS A 840 -32.71 -0.83 -40.55
N GLU A 841 -32.00 -1.64 -39.76
CA GLU A 841 -30.57 -1.85 -39.94
C GLU A 841 -30.29 -2.55 -41.27
N LEU A 842 -31.17 -3.46 -41.67
CA LEU A 842 -31.09 -4.16 -42.95
C LEU A 842 -31.27 -3.20 -44.15
N VAL A 843 -32.16 -2.21 -44.01
CA VAL A 843 -32.34 -1.15 -45.02
C VAL A 843 -31.10 -0.26 -45.12
N GLU A 844 -30.48 0.11 -44.00
CA GLU A 844 -29.22 0.85 -44.04
C GLU A 844 -28.09 0.01 -44.64
N LYS A 845 -27.97 -1.27 -44.24
CA LYS A 845 -26.98 -2.21 -44.81
C LYS A 845 -27.08 -2.28 -46.34
N GLN A 846 -28.29 -2.34 -46.88
CA GLN A 846 -28.52 -2.28 -48.33
C GLN A 846 -27.92 -1.02 -48.97
N LYS A 847 -28.14 0.16 -48.37
CA LYS A 847 -27.59 1.44 -48.87
C LYS A 847 -26.06 1.45 -48.82
N HIS A 848 -25.47 0.94 -47.74
CA HIS A 848 -24.00 0.88 -47.59
C HIS A 848 -23.36 -0.02 -48.67
N ILE A 849 -23.93 -1.20 -48.92
CA ILE A 849 -23.45 -2.09 -50.01
C ILE A 849 -23.57 -1.40 -51.37
N GLU A 850 -24.66 -0.68 -51.64
CA GLU A 850 -24.84 0.09 -52.87
C GLU A 850 -23.74 1.14 -53.04
N LEU A 851 -23.45 1.93 -52.00
CA LEU A 851 -22.39 2.94 -52.01
C LEU A 851 -21.00 2.32 -52.22
N LEU A 852 -20.71 1.18 -51.59
CA LEU A 852 -19.44 0.46 -51.79
C LEU A 852 -19.25 0.00 -53.23
N ILE A 853 -20.31 -0.52 -53.86
CA ILE A 853 -20.27 -0.92 -55.28
C ILE A 853 -20.06 0.31 -56.17
N LEU A 854 -20.72 1.44 -55.91
CA LEU A 854 -20.51 2.68 -56.67
C LEU A 854 -19.07 3.20 -56.53
N ALA A 855 -18.53 3.18 -55.30
CA ALA A 855 -17.16 3.56 -55.00
C ALA A 855 -16.14 2.69 -55.75
N SER A 856 -16.33 1.36 -55.75
CA SER A 856 -15.44 0.41 -56.44
C SER A 856 -15.39 0.63 -57.96
N ARG A 857 -16.50 1.11 -58.55
CA ARG A 857 -16.60 1.43 -59.98
C ARG A 857 -16.03 2.80 -60.34
N GLY A 858 -15.67 3.62 -59.34
CA GLY A 858 -15.23 5.00 -59.54
C GLY A 858 -16.33 5.94 -60.04
N ASP A 859 -17.61 5.61 -59.86
CA ASP A 859 -18.74 6.44 -60.28
C ASP A 859 -19.03 7.53 -59.24
N VAL A 860 -18.13 8.51 -59.14
CA VAL A 860 -18.18 9.54 -58.10
C VAL A 860 -19.45 10.40 -58.21
N ASN A 861 -20.00 10.57 -59.41
CA ASN A 861 -21.23 11.33 -59.62
C ASN A 861 -22.44 10.60 -59.03
N ALA A 862 -22.63 9.32 -59.33
CA ALA A 862 -23.71 8.52 -58.75
C ALA A 862 -23.53 8.37 -57.23
N LEU A 863 -22.29 8.15 -56.77
CA LEU A 863 -21.96 8.09 -55.34
C LEU A 863 -22.36 9.38 -54.62
N THR A 864 -21.99 10.54 -55.17
CA THR A 864 -22.31 11.85 -54.56
C THR A 864 -23.81 12.10 -54.53
N ASN A 865 -24.54 11.75 -55.60
CA ASN A 865 -26.00 11.89 -55.64
C ASN A 865 -26.64 11.04 -54.54
N ARG A 866 -26.22 9.78 -54.39
CA ARG A 866 -26.76 8.89 -53.37
C ARG A 866 -26.44 9.34 -51.94
N LEU A 867 -25.24 9.87 -51.70
CA LEU A 867 -24.88 10.45 -50.40
C LEU A 867 -25.76 11.66 -50.04
N ASN A 868 -26.15 12.47 -51.03
CA ASN A 868 -27.04 13.62 -50.83
C ASN A 868 -28.49 13.23 -50.48
N GLU A 869 -28.88 11.97 -50.69
CA GLU A 869 -30.21 11.46 -50.33
C GLU A 869 -30.33 11.12 -48.82
N GLY A 870 -29.25 11.31 -48.04
CA GLY A 870 -29.27 11.20 -46.58
C GLY A 870 -28.94 9.80 -46.07
N VAL A 871 -27.74 9.30 -46.37
CA VAL A 871 -27.20 8.07 -45.77
C VAL A 871 -26.55 8.38 -44.43
N GLU A 872 -26.95 7.65 -43.38
CA GLU A 872 -26.37 7.80 -42.04
C GLU A 872 -25.08 6.97 -41.94
N PHE A 873 -24.09 7.49 -41.21
CA PHE A 873 -22.83 6.79 -40.95
C PHE A 873 -22.63 6.76 -39.45
N ASP A 874 -22.67 5.57 -38.87
CA ASP A 874 -22.30 5.38 -37.48
C ASP A 874 -20.77 5.21 -37.34
N LYS A 875 -20.32 4.79 -36.15
CA LYS A 875 -18.90 4.57 -35.88
C LYS A 875 -18.31 3.37 -36.65
N LYS A 876 -19.08 2.30 -36.91
CA LYS A 876 -18.62 1.11 -37.67
C LYS A 876 -18.42 1.44 -39.16
N GLN A 877 -19.16 2.40 -39.73
CA GLN A 877 -18.95 2.86 -41.13
C GLN A 877 -18.07 4.11 -41.28
N GLU A 878 -17.32 4.51 -40.25
CA GLU A 878 -16.47 5.71 -40.34
C GLU A 878 -15.39 5.58 -41.44
N LEU A 879 -14.84 4.38 -41.66
CA LEU A 879 -13.88 4.17 -42.75
C LEU A 879 -14.53 4.24 -44.14
N GLU A 880 -15.78 3.80 -44.29
CA GLU A 880 -16.53 3.96 -45.55
C GLU A 880 -16.74 5.45 -45.85
N LYS A 881 -17.15 6.21 -44.84
CA LYS A 881 -17.31 7.67 -44.94
C LYS A 881 -16.00 8.34 -45.35
N ILE A 882 -14.88 7.94 -44.74
CA ILE A 882 -13.54 8.44 -45.10
C ILE A 882 -13.19 8.10 -46.55
N LEU A 883 -13.50 6.89 -47.03
CA LEU A 883 -13.33 6.49 -48.42
C LEU A 883 -14.14 7.37 -49.37
N TYR A 884 -15.42 7.57 -49.09
CA TYR A 884 -16.28 8.39 -49.96
C TYR A 884 -15.83 9.85 -49.99
N GLN A 885 -15.43 10.40 -48.85
CA GLN A 885 -14.82 11.73 -48.78
C GLN A 885 -13.49 11.79 -49.55
N ALA A 886 -12.67 10.74 -49.49
CA ALA A 886 -11.41 10.67 -50.23
C ALA A 886 -11.67 10.69 -51.75
N LEU A 887 -12.60 9.87 -52.24
CA LEU A 887 -12.99 9.79 -53.65
C LEU A 887 -13.56 11.13 -54.16
N VAL A 888 -14.43 11.77 -53.38
CA VAL A 888 -15.00 13.08 -53.73
C VAL A 888 -13.92 14.17 -53.72
N SER A 889 -13.00 14.14 -52.76
CA SER A 889 -11.88 15.10 -52.68
C SER A 889 -10.91 14.93 -53.85
N GLU A 890 -10.58 13.68 -54.20
CA GLU A 890 -9.76 13.34 -55.37
C GLU A 890 -10.41 13.85 -56.66
N ALA A 891 -11.70 13.59 -56.87
CA ALA A 891 -12.43 14.07 -58.05
C ALA A 891 -12.53 15.60 -58.14
N LYS A 892 -12.54 16.30 -57.00
CA LYS A 892 -12.53 17.77 -56.92
C LYS A 892 -11.15 18.39 -57.01
N GLY A 893 -10.07 17.59 -57.00
CA GLY A 893 -8.69 18.07 -57.00
C GLY A 893 -8.16 18.55 -55.64
N ASP A 894 -8.86 18.30 -54.54
CA ASP A 894 -8.36 18.56 -53.18
C ASP A 894 -7.36 17.47 -52.76
N THR A 895 -6.13 17.65 -53.19
CA THR A 895 -5.04 16.68 -52.98
C THR A 895 -4.66 16.51 -51.51
N LEU A 896 -4.86 17.52 -50.65
CA LEU A 896 -4.46 17.46 -49.24
C LEU A 896 -5.46 16.63 -48.43
N ALA A 897 -6.76 16.89 -48.61
CA ALA A 897 -7.81 16.10 -47.98
C ALA A 897 -7.80 14.65 -48.48
N ALA A 898 -7.68 14.44 -49.80
CA ALA A 898 -7.59 13.12 -50.39
C ALA A 898 -6.40 12.33 -49.83
N ARG A 899 -5.19 12.93 -49.82
CA ARG A 899 -3.99 12.27 -49.28
C ARG A 899 -4.16 11.88 -47.82
N LYS A 900 -4.69 12.78 -46.97
CA LYS A 900 -4.92 12.51 -45.55
C LYS A 900 -5.83 11.29 -45.36
N ASN A 901 -6.96 11.26 -46.06
CA ASN A 901 -7.94 10.18 -45.92
C ASN A 901 -7.41 8.85 -46.47
N TYR A 902 -6.73 8.85 -47.62
CA TYR A 902 -6.09 7.63 -48.14
C TYR A 902 -4.95 7.12 -47.26
N THR A 903 -4.21 8.00 -46.56
CA THR A 903 -3.23 7.55 -45.56
C THR A 903 -3.89 6.82 -44.39
N LEU A 904 -5.07 7.25 -43.93
CA LEU A 904 -5.81 6.55 -42.88
C LEU A 904 -6.27 5.17 -43.39
N LEU A 905 -6.93 5.14 -44.55
CA LEU A 905 -7.45 3.90 -45.15
C LEU A 905 -6.35 2.88 -45.44
N ALA A 906 -5.16 3.33 -45.82
CA ALA A 906 -4.02 2.45 -46.07
C ALA A 906 -3.51 1.69 -44.84
N ASN A 907 -3.69 2.24 -43.63
CA ASN A 907 -3.02 1.75 -42.42
C ASN A 907 -3.99 1.22 -41.35
N TYR A 908 -5.23 1.69 -41.32
CA TYR A 908 -6.13 1.48 -40.17
C TYR A 908 -6.78 0.10 -40.16
N ASN A 909 -7.34 -0.34 -41.29
CA ASN A 909 -8.10 -1.59 -41.34
C ASN A 909 -7.99 -2.31 -42.70
N PRO A 910 -7.10 -3.32 -42.81
CA PRO A 910 -6.97 -4.17 -43.99
C PRO A 910 -8.21 -5.02 -44.31
N PHE A 911 -9.13 -5.19 -43.35
CA PHE A 911 -10.39 -5.90 -43.59
C PHE A 911 -11.40 -5.02 -44.34
N PHE A 912 -11.22 -3.69 -44.32
CA PHE A 912 -11.92 -2.79 -45.22
C PHE A 912 -11.21 -2.75 -46.59
N GLU A 913 -11.43 -3.79 -47.38
CA GLU A 913 -10.71 -4.08 -48.62
C GLU A 913 -10.79 -2.92 -49.63
N GLU A 914 -11.98 -2.38 -49.85
CA GLU A 914 -12.20 -1.31 -50.84
C GLU A 914 -11.40 -0.06 -50.48
N GLY A 915 -11.39 0.34 -49.21
CA GLY A 915 -10.60 1.47 -48.73
C GLY A 915 -9.10 1.25 -48.95
N THR A 916 -8.60 0.06 -48.63
CA THR A 916 -7.20 -0.32 -48.79
C THR A 916 -6.78 -0.31 -50.26
N ILE A 917 -7.57 -0.91 -51.14
CA ILE A 917 -7.33 -0.97 -52.58
C ILE A 917 -7.38 0.44 -53.19
N ALA A 918 -8.37 1.26 -52.80
CA ALA A 918 -8.49 2.63 -53.26
C ALA A 918 -7.29 3.49 -52.81
N ALA A 919 -6.81 3.31 -51.58
CA ALA A 919 -5.61 3.99 -51.09
C ALA A 919 -4.35 3.57 -51.86
N ALA A 920 -4.17 2.28 -52.13
CA ALA A 920 -3.07 1.78 -52.96
C ALA A 920 -3.12 2.40 -54.38
N ARG A 921 -4.31 2.45 -55.00
CA ARG A 921 -4.52 3.10 -56.31
C ARG A 921 -4.17 4.58 -56.28
N TYR A 922 -4.60 5.31 -55.25
CA TYR A 922 -4.30 6.73 -55.09
C TYR A 922 -2.79 6.97 -54.96
N PHE A 923 -2.11 6.25 -54.08
CA PHE A 923 -0.66 6.42 -53.87
C PHE A 923 0.16 5.96 -55.07
N LYS A 924 -0.29 4.98 -55.83
CA LYS A 924 0.32 4.62 -57.11
C LYS A 924 0.35 5.81 -58.10
N ALA A 925 -0.72 6.61 -58.14
CA ALA A 925 -0.82 7.74 -59.05
C ALA A 925 -0.15 9.03 -58.52
N HIS A 926 -0.05 9.21 -57.19
CA HIS A 926 0.31 10.49 -56.56
C HIS A 926 1.53 10.46 -55.62
N SER A 927 2.14 9.29 -55.38
CA SER A 927 3.35 9.15 -54.56
C SER A 927 4.61 9.30 -55.41
N GLN A 928 5.67 9.88 -54.85
CA GLN A 928 7.01 9.84 -55.44
C GLN A 928 7.74 8.52 -55.19
N ASN A 929 7.26 7.74 -54.21
CA ASN A 929 7.78 6.40 -53.92
C ASN A 929 6.94 5.37 -54.68
N ASP A 930 7.51 4.82 -55.75
CA ASP A 930 6.90 3.80 -56.61
C ASP A 930 6.55 2.51 -55.87
N MET A 931 7.15 2.25 -54.70
CA MET A 931 6.86 1.07 -53.88
C MET A 931 5.71 1.28 -52.89
N LYS A 932 5.14 2.50 -52.79
CA LYS A 932 4.16 2.78 -51.72
C LYS A 932 2.88 1.95 -51.87
N ALA A 933 2.33 1.87 -53.08
CA ALA A 933 1.15 1.05 -53.35
C ALA A 933 1.40 -0.44 -53.11
N TYR A 934 2.58 -0.94 -53.52
CA TYR A 934 3.03 -2.30 -53.23
C TYR A 934 3.08 -2.56 -51.72
N SER A 935 3.70 -1.67 -50.92
CA SER A 935 3.81 -1.85 -49.46
C SER A 935 2.45 -1.91 -48.76
N ILE A 936 1.50 -1.06 -49.16
CA ILE A 936 0.14 -1.05 -48.59
C ILE A 936 -0.53 -2.41 -48.81
N LEU A 937 -0.47 -2.93 -50.04
CA LEU A 937 -1.10 -4.21 -50.38
C LEU A 937 -0.37 -5.40 -49.78
N ALA A 938 0.97 -5.34 -49.70
CA ALA A 938 1.79 -6.39 -49.07
C ALA A 938 1.50 -6.54 -47.58
N GLU A 939 1.38 -5.42 -46.85
CA GLU A 939 0.99 -5.41 -45.43
C GLU A 939 -0.45 -5.88 -45.26
N ALA A 940 -1.36 -5.47 -46.16
CA ALA A 940 -2.77 -5.84 -46.09
C ALA A 940 -2.99 -7.35 -46.24
N VAL A 941 -2.35 -8.01 -47.21
CA VAL A 941 -2.50 -9.47 -47.43
C VAL A 941 -1.86 -10.32 -46.32
N GLN A 942 -0.94 -9.76 -45.53
CA GLN A 942 -0.39 -10.47 -44.36
C GLN A 942 -1.40 -10.55 -43.22
N LEU A 943 -2.21 -9.51 -43.04
CA LEU A 943 -3.22 -9.44 -41.98
C LEU A 943 -4.57 -10.02 -42.42
N ASN A 944 -4.98 -9.74 -43.65
CA ASN A 944 -6.19 -10.25 -44.28
C ASN A 944 -5.81 -11.22 -45.43
N ASN A 945 -5.34 -12.41 -45.05
CA ASN A 945 -4.90 -13.43 -46.00
C ASN A 945 -6.06 -14.21 -46.64
N THR A 946 -7.32 -13.94 -46.28
CA THR A 946 -8.51 -14.60 -46.85
C THR A 946 -9.28 -13.71 -47.84
N SER A 947 -8.77 -12.52 -48.12
CA SER A 947 -9.32 -11.62 -49.13
C SER A 947 -8.83 -11.95 -50.54
N TYR A 948 -9.75 -12.45 -51.37
CA TYR A 948 -9.47 -12.65 -52.79
C TYR A 948 -9.09 -11.33 -53.48
N ARG A 949 -9.80 -10.23 -53.17
CA ARG A 949 -9.60 -8.92 -53.81
C ARG A 949 -8.25 -8.30 -53.48
N LEU A 950 -7.81 -8.40 -52.23
CA LEU A 950 -6.48 -7.92 -51.84
C LEU A 950 -5.38 -8.74 -52.50
N TRP A 951 -5.49 -10.07 -52.57
CA TRP A 951 -4.51 -10.90 -53.27
C TRP A 951 -4.40 -10.57 -54.77
N ILE A 952 -5.54 -10.34 -55.44
CA ILE A 952 -5.55 -9.93 -56.85
C ILE A 952 -4.92 -8.54 -57.02
N ALA A 953 -5.26 -7.58 -56.15
CA ALA A 953 -4.68 -6.25 -56.19
C ALA A 953 -3.17 -6.29 -55.93
N TYR A 954 -2.73 -7.08 -54.95
CA TYR A 954 -1.33 -7.30 -54.61
C TYR A 954 -0.56 -7.96 -55.76
N ALA A 955 -1.12 -8.99 -56.39
CA ALA A 955 -0.51 -9.65 -57.54
C ALA A 955 -0.27 -8.68 -58.72
N ALA A 956 -1.28 -7.87 -59.04
CA ALA A 956 -1.18 -6.87 -60.11
C ALA A 956 -0.10 -5.83 -59.80
N GLU A 957 0.01 -5.40 -58.55
CA GLU A 957 1.00 -4.40 -58.14
C GLU A 957 2.41 -4.99 -58.01
N ALA A 958 2.56 -6.22 -57.54
CA ALA A 958 3.83 -6.96 -57.52
C ALA A 958 4.39 -7.15 -58.95
N ALA A 959 3.54 -7.54 -59.90
CA ALA A 959 3.94 -7.65 -61.31
C ALA A 959 4.40 -6.29 -61.88
N ARG A 960 3.68 -5.20 -61.53
CA ARG A 960 4.05 -3.84 -61.98
C ARG A 960 5.44 -3.42 -61.52
N VAL A 961 5.82 -3.73 -60.29
CA VAL A 961 7.13 -3.36 -59.72
C VAL A 961 8.25 -4.36 -60.05
N GLY A 962 7.99 -5.36 -60.90
CA GLY A 962 8.98 -6.35 -61.34
C GLY A 962 9.19 -7.51 -60.38
N PHE A 963 8.24 -7.77 -59.47
CA PHE A 963 8.28 -8.83 -58.47
C PHE A 963 7.47 -10.05 -58.93
N ASP A 964 7.84 -10.61 -60.07
CA ASP A 964 7.08 -11.66 -60.78
C ASP A 964 6.84 -12.92 -59.93
N VAL A 965 7.82 -13.31 -59.10
CA VAL A 965 7.69 -14.48 -58.19
C VAL A 965 6.62 -14.24 -57.13
N TYR A 966 6.59 -13.05 -56.54
CA TYR A 966 5.57 -12.68 -55.55
C TYR A 966 4.19 -12.55 -56.20
N ALA A 967 4.12 -12.02 -57.44
CA ALA A 967 2.88 -11.96 -58.20
C ALA A 967 2.31 -13.35 -58.51
N ALA A 968 3.15 -14.29 -58.94
CA ALA A 968 2.73 -15.67 -59.19
C ALA A 968 2.23 -16.36 -57.91
N SER A 969 2.94 -16.21 -56.79
CA SER A 969 2.51 -16.74 -55.50
C SER A 969 1.20 -16.13 -55.01
N ALA A 970 1.00 -14.82 -55.20
CA ALA A 970 -0.25 -14.14 -54.85
C ALA A 970 -1.46 -14.64 -55.66
N ILE A 971 -1.26 -14.93 -56.96
CA ILE A 971 -2.30 -15.53 -57.81
C ILE A 971 -2.63 -16.95 -57.33
N GLU A 972 -1.63 -17.73 -56.94
CA GLU A 972 -1.83 -19.08 -56.40
C GLU A 972 -2.70 -19.05 -55.13
N GLU A 973 -2.43 -18.12 -54.21
CA GLU A 973 -3.24 -17.93 -53.00
C GLU A 973 -4.67 -17.46 -53.33
N ALA A 974 -4.83 -16.54 -54.29
CA ALA A 974 -6.15 -16.10 -54.74
C ALA A 974 -6.98 -17.27 -55.33
N GLU A 975 -6.36 -18.14 -56.13
CA GLU A 975 -7.05 -19.30 -56.70
C GLU A 975 -7.42 -20.35 -55.63
N LYS A 976 -6.60 -20.53 -54.58
CA LYS A 976 -6.97 -21.38 -53.42
C LYS A 976 -8.23 -20.87 -52.73
N LEU A 977 -8.39 -19.56 -52.59
CA LEU A 977 -9.58 -18.95 -51.99
C LEU A 977 -10.81 -19.11 -52.89
N LYS A 978 -10.64 -19.03 -54.20
CA LYS A 978 -11.73 -19.18 -55.18
C LYS A 978 -12.33 -20.58 -55.23
N VAL A 979 -11.54 -21.61 -54.97
CA VAL A 979 -12.02 -23.00 -54.86
C VAL A 979 -12.80 -23.23 -53.55
N ARG A 980 -12.58 -22.38 -52.53
CA ARG A 980 -13.14 -22.54 -51.18
C ARG A 980 -14.42 -21.74 -50.93
N LYS A 981 -14.55 -20.54 -51.51
CA LYS A 981 -15.71 -19.62 -51.31
C LYS A 981 -16.89 -19.95 -52.23
#